data_AF-A0A6A7G379-F1
#
_entry.id   AF-A0A6A7G379-F1
#
_cell.length_a   1.000
_cell.length_b   1.000
_cell.length_c   1.000
_cell.angle_alpha   90.00
_cell.angle_beta   90.00
_cell.angle_gamma   90.00
#
_symmetry.space_group_name_H-M   'P 1'
#
loop_
_entity.id
_entity.type
_entity.pdbx_description
1 polymer ?
#
loop_
_entity_poly.entity_id
_entity_poly.type
_entity_poly.pdbx_seq_one_letter_code
_entity_poly.pdbx_strand_id
1 'polypeptide(L)'
;MPPGHSKMTSRKWFHPNVSGQEADVLLMERGFEGSFLARPSKSNPGDFTLSVRRNGEVTHIKIQNTGDFYDLYGGEKFATLAELVQFYMENQGQLKEKNGDVIELKFPLNCADPTTERWFHGQLSGKDAERMMLEKGRNGSFLVRESQSKPGDYVLTVRTEDKVTHVMIRCVDGKYDVGGGRRFDALRELVEYYRLNPMVEQSGTVVPLKQPFNATRITARGIGKRVKELSVSGGQAETTMATTVHLAKVGFWEEFETLQQQECKQLHCRMEGQKPENRSKNRYKNILPFDHTRVILRDRDPGIPGSDYVNANHITSEDDGTGDQQRYIATQGCLNSTVADFWWMVWQEDCYVIVMTTKELERGKNKCVQYWPKDGSSQQYGGLTVLNICHSTNNDYTLREFLLTKGDNASRTVYHFHFTAWPDHGVPSDPGCVLNFLHDVNKRQDELLSPSRGPIVVHCSAGIGRTGTFIVLDMILRQIARQGLDCELDIQRTILLVRSQRSGLVQTEAQYKFVYLAIQDHIDTMQHRISAEKKSLQLGREYTNIKYSSEAAAGLEVGKCINRSTISLPTTPACLTTGIPLLPSAAFISKDPKLRPLSTIPIAEELSSALASTQLKEEQQQQNNTACSPPLSPGHSNNTTPLSQSVLLTSTTTITPSIPAPADNTTSAPAAAAVLMHPTIGGCASSSSPQTTALSASTVAITSTNICSNNSSSFAK
;
A
#
# COMPACT_ATOMS: atom_id res chain seq x y z
N MET A 1 35.41 -15.99 -11.78
CA MET A 1 34.01 -15.81 -11.35
C MET A 1 33.90 -14.43 -10.74
N PRO A 2 32.98 -13.54 -11.18
CA PRO A 2 32.84 -12.24 -10.56
C PRO A 2 32.16 -12.36 -9.18
N PRO A 3 32.39 -11.42 -8.24
CA PRO A 3 31.91 -11.52 -6.87
C PRO A 3 30.37 -11.50 -6.83
N GLY A 4 29.80 -12.43 -6.06
CA GLY A 4 28.35 -12.59 -5.91
C GLY A 4 27.68 -11.30 -5.44
N HIS A 5 26.68 -10.85 -6.20
CA HIS A 5 25.84 -9.72 -5.83
C HIS A 5 25.04 -10.09 -4.58
N SER A 6 25.38 -9.48 -3.45
CA SER A 6 24.61 -9.59 -2.21
C SER A 6 23.26 -8.90 -2.43
N LYS A 7 22.20 -9.69 -2.64
CA LYS A 7 20.82 -9.17 -2.59
C LYS A 7 20.63 -8.48 -1.24
N MET A 8 20.12 -7.25 -1.24
CA MET A 8 19.74 -6.57 0.00
C MET A 8 18.64 -7.37 0.71
N THR A 9 19.02 -8.13 1.74
CA THR A 9 18.08 -8.90 2.56
C THR A 9 17.62 -8.14 3.80
N SER A 10 18.18 -6.96 4.08
CA SER A 10 17.86 -6.16 5.27
C SER A 10 17.85 -4.65 5.00
N ARG A 11 16.90 -3.95 5.63
CA ARG A 11 16.76 -2.48 5.58
C ARG A 11 17.65 -1.76 6.62
N LYS A 12 18.76 -2.38 7.05
CA LYS A 12 19.61 -1.85 8.13
C LYS A 12 20.24 -0.48 7.79
N TRP A 13 20.34 -0.09 6.53
CA TRP A 13 20.81 1.23 6.10
C TRP A 13 19.85 2.39 6.40
N PHE A 14 18.62 2.10 6.89
CA PHE A 14 17.66 3.11 7.30
C PHE A 14 17.80 3.43 8.78
N HIS A 15 17.98 4.70 9.12
CA HIS A 15 18.16 5.19 10.49
C HIS A 15 16.95 6.05 10.87
N PRO A 16 16.02 5.53 11.69
CA PRO A 16 14.75 6.21 11.99
C PRO A 16 14.92 7.50 12.80
N ASN A 17 15.92 7.54 13.68
CA ASN A 17 16.05 8.60 14.69
C ASN A 17 17.24 9.55 14.47
N VAL A 18 17.98 9.39 13.37
CA VAL A 18 19.22 10.13 13.09
C VAL A 18 18.93 11.47 12.37
N SER A 19 19.55 12.55 12.85
CA SER A 19 19.56 13.87 12.22
C SER A 19 20.57 14.01 11.09
N GLY A 20 20.57 15.14 10.39
CA GLY A 20 21.62 15.43 9.40
C GLY A 20 23.01 15.50 10.02
N GLN A 21 23.16 16.26 11.10
CA GLN A 21 24.44 16.41 11.81
C GLN A 21 24.94 15.07 12.36
N GLU A 22 24.06 14.26 12.96
CA GLU A 22 24.44 12.92 13.43
C GLU A 22 24.80 11.97 12.28
N ALA A 23 24.11 12.08 11.14
CA ALA A 23 24.46 11.32 9.94
C ALA A 23 25.86 11.68 9.41
N ASP A 24 26.23 12.96 9.45
CA ASP A 24 27.56 13.43 9.05
C ASP A 24 28.63 12.79 9.92
N VAL A 25 28.46 12.88 11.25
CA VAL A 25 29.38 12.27 12.22
C VAL A 25 29.48 10.75 11.99
N LEU A 26 28.34 10.05 11.89
CA LEU A 26 28.31 8.60 11.68
C LEU A 26 29.03 8.17 10.39
N LEU A 27 28.80 8.88 9.28
CA LEU A 27 29.42 8.57 8.00
C LEU A 27 30.91 8.92 7.98
N MET A 28 31.32 9.98 8.69
CA MET A 28 32.74 10.37 8.80
C MET A 28 33.55 9.44 9.69
N GLU A 29 33.00 9.04 10.85
CA GLU A 29 33.70 8.21 11.82
C GLU A 29 33.70 6.73 11.45
N ARG A 30 32.58 6.21 10.91
CA ARG A 30 32.37 4.78 10.70
C ARG A 30 32.24 4.37 9.24
N GLY A 31 31.97 5.32 8.35
CA GLY A 31 31.82 5.07 6.91
C GLY A 31 33.15 5.16 6.14
N PHE A 32 33.09 4.83 4.86
CA PHE A 32 34.15 5.03 3.88
C PHE A 32 33.58 5.75 2.65
N GLU A 33 34.42 6.01 1.65
CA GLU A 33 33.98 6.61 0.39
C GLU A 33 32.88 5.75 -0.28
N GLY A 34 31.74 6.37 -0.61
CA GLY A 34 30.55 5.69 -1.12
C GLY A 34 29.69 5.03 -0.04
N SER A 35 29.99 5.24 1.25
CA SER A 35 29.09 4.85 2.34
C SER A 35 27.84 5.71 2.35
N PHE A 36 26.69 5.11 2.66
CA PHE A 36 25.43 5.84 2.70
C PHE A 36 24.47 5.35 3.78
N LEU A 37 23.55 6.22 4.18
CA LEU A 37 22.40 5.88 5.01
C LEU A 37 21.17 6.69 4.58
N ALA A 38 19.98 6.15 4.81
CA ALA A 38 18.74 6.89 4.62
C ALA A 38 18.11 7.21 5.98
N ARG A 39 17.45 8.36 6.09
CA ARG A 39 16.81 8.83 7.33
C ARG A 39 15.57 9.67 7.02
N PRO A 40 14.62 9.80 7.96
CA PRO A 40 13.54 10.78 7.84
C PRO A 40 14.09 12.21 7.73
N SER A 41 13.36 13.06 7.00
CA SER A 41 13.66 14.49 6.92
C SER A 41 13.16 15.21 8.18
N LYS A 42 14.06 15.94 8.86
CA LYS A 42 13.68 16.84 9.97
C LYS A 42 13.10 18.18 9.45
N SER A 43 13.53 18.63 8.27
CA SER A 43 13.10 19.92 7.71
C SER A 43 11.78 19.86 6.96
N ASN A 44 11.37 18.69 6.46
CA ASN A 44 10.07 18.49 5.84
C ASN A 44 9.45 17.16 6.29
N PRO A 45 8.57 17.17 7.31
CA PRO A 45 7.91 15.97 7.80
C PRO A 45 7.19 15.21 6.67
N GLY A 46 7.40 13.89 6.61
CA GLY A 46 6.87 13.00 5.56
C GLY A 46 7.86 12.70 4.42
N ASP A 47 8.89 13.54 4.25
CA ASP A 47 9.99 13.28 3.32
C ASP A 47 11.15 12.53 3.98
N PHE A 48 12.08 12.06 3.16
CA PHE A 48 13.29 11.35 3.57
C PHE A 48 14.55 12.04 3.03
N THR A 49 15.70 11.65 3.55
CA THR A 49 17.01 12.13 3.10
C THR A 49 17.97 10.97 2.98
N LEU A 50 18.60 10.85 1.82
CA LEU A 50 19.72 9.94 1.58
C LEU A 50 21.02 10.69 1.82
N SER A 51 21.79 10.28 2.83
CA SER A 51 23.07 10.89 3.17
C SER A 51 24.19 9.97 2.66
N VAL A 52 25.11 10.53 1.87
CA VAL A 52 26.16 9.77 1.18
C VAL A 52 27.51 10.42 1.44
N ARG A 53 28.49 9.65 1.88
CA ARG A 53 29.88 10.09 2.01
C ARG A 53 30.56 10.02 0.65
N ARG A 54 31.08 11.16 0.19
CA ARG A 54 31.90 11.26 -1.01
C ARG A 54 32.91 12.40 -0.93
N ASN A 55 34.06 12.24 -1.56
CA ASN A 55 35.16 13.22 -1.60
C ASN A 55 35.56 13.73 -0.20
N GLY A 56 35.47 12.87 0.82
CA GLY A 56 35.74 13.27 2.21
C GLY A 56 34.67 14.16 2.85
N GLU A 57 33.54 14.39 2.18
CA GLU A 57 32.38 15.15 2.67
C GLU A 57 31.11 14.29 2.69
N VAL A 58 30.04 14.76 3.35
CA VAL A 58 28.73 14.10 3.32
C VAL A 58 27.75 14.97 2.55
N THR A 59 27.12 14.38 1.56
CA THR A 59 26.08 15.01 0.74
C THR A 59 24.71 14.48 1.14
N HIS A 60 23.73 15.37 1.25
CA HIS A 60 22.35 15.03 1.58
C HIS A 60 21.42 15.23 0.40
N ILE A 61 20.72 14.17 0.01
CA ILE A 61 19.83 14.14 -1.15
C ILE A 61 18.40 13.97 -0.65
N LYS A 62 17.53 14.92 -0.99
CA LYS A 62 16.13 14.90 -0.57
C LYS A 62 15.33 13.87 -1.37
N ILE A 63 14.57 13.03 -0.67
CA ILE A 63 13.61 12.09 -1.24
C ILE A 63 12.22 12.57 -0.84
N GLN A 64 11.41 12.95 -1.82
CA GLN A 64 10.04 13.35 -1.62
C GLN A 64 9.12 12.13 -1.64
N ASN A 65 8.15 12.08 -0.72
CA ASN A 65 7.06 11.11 -0.79
C ASN A 65 5.72 11.85 -0.84
N THR A 66 5.10 11.90 -2.02
CA THR A 66 3.84 12.63 -2.21
C THR A 66 2.60 11.79 -1.91
N GLY A 67 2.77 10.53 -1.49
CA GLY A 67 1.68 9.55 -1.34
C GLY A 67 1.42 8.68 -2.57
N ASP A 68 2.06 8.97 -3.71
CA ASP A 68 1.95 8.17 -4.93
C ASP A 68 3.19 7.29 -5.18
N PHE A 69 4.38 7.78 -4.81
CA PHE A 69 5.68 7.18 -5.02
C PHE A 69 6.78 7.95 -4.26
N TYR A 70 7.98 7.37 -4.20
CA TYR A 70 9.21 8.01 -3.74
C TYR A 70 9.96 8.64 -4.92
N ASP A 71 10.21 9.95 -4.85
CA ASP A 71 10.89 10.74 -5.89
C ASP A 71 12.19 11.32 -5.33
N LEU A 72 13.32 10.96 -5.93
CA LEU A 72 14.61 11.54 -5.60
C LEU A 72 14.80 12.79 -6.46
N TYR A 73 14.81 13.98 -5.85
CA TYR A 73 14.68 15.30 -6.49
C TYR A 73 15.17 15.38 -7.96
N GLY A 74 14.27 15.14 -8.92
CA GLY A 74 14.52 15.25 -10.37
C GLY A 74 15.02 13.98 -11.07
N GLY A 75 15.11 12.86 -10.35
CA GLY A 75 15.52 11.55 -10.83
C GLY A 75 14.33 10.60 -11.07
N GLU A 76 14.62 9.31 -10.92
CA GLU A 76 13.64 8.24 -11.12
C GLU A 76 12.67 8.10 -9.93
N LYS A 77 11.49 7.51 -10.18
CA LYS A 77 10.42 7.32 -9.18
C LYS A 77 10.27 5.84 -8.81
N PHE A 78 10.10 5.54 -7.52
CA PHE A 78 10.12 4.17 -6.98
C PHE A 78 8.91 3.88 -6.09
N ALA A 79 8.55 2.60 -5.96
CA ALA A 79 7.43 2.19 -5.10
C ALA A 79 7.84 2.12 -3.63
N THR A 80 9.10 1.82 -3.32
CA THR A 80 9.61 1.77 -1.94
C THR A 80 11.01 2.37 -1.85
N LEU A 81 11.42 2.76 -0.64
CA LEU A 81 12.81 3.19 -0.38
C LEU A 81 13.79 2.04 -0.63
N ALA A 82 13.40 0.79 -0.35
CA ALA A 82 14.24 -0.38 -0.61
C ALA A 82 14.54 -0.55 -2.10
N GLU A 83 13.52 -0.39 -2.96
CA GLU A 83 13.70 -0.44 -4.40
C GLU A 83 14.55 0.73 -4.93
N LEU A 84 14.38 1.93 -4.37
CA LEU A 84 15.19 3.11 -4.72
C LEU A 84 16.67 2.85 -4.43
N VAL A 85 16.98 2.39 -3.22
CA VAL A 85 18.36 2.12 -2.82
C VAL A 85 18.94 0.95 -3.62
N GLN A 86 18.19 -0.13 -3.79
CA GLN A 86 18.63 -1.28 -4.60
C GLN A 86 18.96 -0.84 -6.04
N PHE A 87 18.09 -0.05 -6.66
CA PHE A 87 18.30 0.42 -8.03
C PHE A 87 19.59 1.22 -8.17
N TYR A 88 19.84 2.21 -7.31
CA TYR A 88 21.04 3.04 -7.41
C TYR A 88 22.32 2.33 -6.95
N MET A 89 22.21 1.26 -6.15
CA MET A 89 23.35 0.38 -5.87
C MET A 89 23.72 -0.52 -7.06
N GLU A 90 22.72 -1.01 -7.80
CA GLU A 90 22.94 -1.87 -8.98
C GLU A 90 23.29 -1.06 -10.24
N ASN A 91 22.89 0.22 -10.30
CA ASN A 91 23.05 1.09 -11.47
C ASN A 91 23.95 2.30 -11.14
N GLN A 92 25.23 2.02 -10.86
CA GLN A 92 26.23 3.06 -10.61
C GLN A 92 26.31 4.03 -11.80
N GLY A 93 26.48 5.33 -11.52
CA GLY A 93 26.53 6.37 -12.56
C GLY A 93 25.20 7.06 -12.89
N GLN A 94 24.05 6.52 -12.44
CA GLN A 94 22.74 7.14 -12.73
C GLN A 94 22.31 8.19 -11.70
N LEU A 95 22.77 8.08 -10.45
CA LEU A 95 22.52 9.09 -9.43
C LEU A 95 23.51 10.23 -9.62
N LYS A 96 23.01 11.43 -9.95
CA LYS A 96 23.84 12.60 -10.25
C LYS A 96 23.35 13.85 -9.53
N GLU A 97 24.27 14.75 -9.23
CA GLU A 97 23.95 16.09 -8.76
C GLU A 97 23.56 17.06 -9.89
N LYS A 98 23.13 18.26 -9.50
CA LYS A 98 22.77 19.34 -10.43
C LYS A 98 23.93 19.77 -11.33
N ASN A 99 25.17 19.66 -10.83
CA ASN A 99 26.38 19.96 -11.59
C ASN A 99 26.81 18.80 -12.52
N GLY A 100 26.14 17.64 -12.44
CA GLY A 100 26.44 16.44 -13.24
C GLY A 100 27.32 15.41 -12.54
N ASP A 101 27.84 15.69 -11.34
CA ASP A 101 28.71 14.77 -10.61
C ASP A 101 27.96 13.51 -10.19
N VAL A 102 28.61 12.36 -10.38
CA VAL A 102 28.06 11.06 -10.03
C VAL A 102 28.14 10.85 -8.52
N ILE A 103 27.06 10.33 -7.94
CA ILE A 103 27.00 9.89 -6.55
C ILE A 103 26.86 8.37 -6.54
N GLU A 104 27.84 7.68 -5.96
CA GLU A 104 27.88 6.23 -5.93
C GLU A 104 27.37 5.70 -4.58
N LEU A 105 26.39 4.78 -4.62
CA LEU A 105 25.93 4.07 -3.44
C LEU A 105 26.64 2.72 -3.38
N LYS A 106 27.67 2.61 -2.55
CA LYS A 106 28.49 1.38 -2.46
C LYS A 106 28.24 0.60 -1.19
N PHE A 107 28.33 1.27 -0.04
CA PHE A 107 28.40 0.60 1.26
C PHE A 107 27.29 1.09 2.19
N PRO A 108 26.22 0.31 2.43
CA PRO A 108 25.20 0.69 3.41
C PRO A 108 25.81 0.79 4.81
N LEU A 109 25.71 1.98 5.43
CA LEU A 109 26.07 2.15 6.84
C LEU A 109 24.91 1.66 7.69
N ASN A 110 25.04 0.46 8.23
CA ASN A 110 23.99 -0.19 8.99
C ASN A 110 23.74 0.53 10.32
N CYS A 111 22.46 0.78 10.61
CA CYS A 111 21.97 1.23 11.90
C CYS A 111 22.32 0.19 12.96
N ALA A 112 22.77 0.69 14.11
CA ALA A 112 23.00 -0.14 15.29
C ALA A 112 21.70 -0.50 16.00
N ASP A 113 20.54 -0.03 15.50
CA ASP A 113 19.24 -0.46 16.00
C ASP A 113 19.15 -1.99 15.94
N PRO A 114 18.79 -2.61 17.07
CA PRO A 114 19.27 -3.95 17.37
C PRO A 114 18.54 -5.05 16.57
N THR A 115 17.39 -4.75 15.95
CA THR A 115 16.58 -5.72 15.20
C THR A 115 15.32 -5.08 14.56
N THR A 116 14.89 -5.59 13.41
CA THR A 116 13.61 -5.25 12.73
C THR A 116 12.51 -6.29 12.96
N GLU A 117 12.67 -7.15 13.96
CA GLU A 117 11.80 -8.31 14.17
C GLU A 117 10.51 -7.92 14.90
N ARG A 118 9.40 -8.59 14.60
CA ARG A 118 8.05 -8.25 15.12
C ARG A 118 7.91 -8.39 16.65
N TRP A 119 8.79 -9.18 17.27
CA TRP A 119 8.87 -9.28 18.72
C TRP A 119 9.65 -8.13 19.36
N PHE A 120 10.31 -7.25 18.59
CA PHE A 120 10.98 -6.08 19.13
C PHE A 120 10.01 -4.89 19.21
N HIS A 121 9.83 -4.35 20.41
CA HIS A 121 8.86 -3.31 20.74
C HIS A 121 9.55 -2.01 21.17
N GLY A 122 10.85 -1.87 20.89
CA GLY A 122 11.60 -0.65 21.19
C GLY A 122 11.39 -0.16 22.61
N GLN A 123 10.96 1.09 22.73
CA GLN A 123 10.75 1.76 24.01
C GLN A 123 9.40 1.37 24.64
N LEU A 124 9.34 0.21 25.28
CA LEU A 124 8.18 -0.27 26.03
C LEU A 124 8.51 -0.37 27.54
N SER A 125 7.64 0.13 28.40
CA SER A 125 7.84 0.01 29.85
C SER A 125 7.63 -1.42 30.33
N GLY A 126 8.30 -1.81 31.40
CA GLY A 126 8.10 -3.15 31.98
C GLY A 126 6.65 -3.40 32.41
N LYS A 127 6.02 -2.39 33.01
CA LYS A 127 4.62 -2.45 33.46
C LYS A 127 3.64 -2.58 32.29
N ASP A 128 3.88 -1.86 31.20
CA ASP A 128 3.00 -1.94 30.01
C ASP A 128 3.20 -3.26 29.27
N ALA A 129 4.45 -3.72 29.15
CA ALA A 129 4.75 -5.04 28.60
C ALA A 129 4.06 -6.15 29.39
N GLU A 130 4.14 -6.11 30.73
CA GLU A 130 3.47 -7.08 31.61
C GLU A 130 1.96 -7.05 31.44
N ARG A 131 1.35 -5.86 31.51
CA ARG A 131 -0.09 -5.67 31.30
C ARG A 131 -0.56 -6.24 29.96
N MET A 132 0.10 -5.86 28.87
CA MET A 132 -0.25 -6.31 27.52
C MET A 132 -0.09 -7.82 27.36
N MET A 133 0.96 -8.38 27.96
CA MET A 133 1.25 -9.81 27.87
C MET A 133 0.24 -10.65 28.68
N LEU A 134 -0.18 -10.17 29.85
CA LEU A 134 -1.22 -10.82 30.66
C LEU A 134 -2.61 -10.70 30.01
N GLU A 135 -2.95 -9.55 29.43
CA GLU A 135 -4.24 -9.33 28.77
C GLU A 135 -4.38 -10.09 27.45
N LYS A 136 -3.34 -10.07 26.60
CA LYS A 136 -3.43 -10.52 25.20
C LYS A 136 -2.46 -11.65 24.84
N GLY A 137 -1.44 -11.89 25.64
CA GLY A 137 -0.43 -12.91 25.36
C GLY A 137 -0.98 -14.32 25.55
N ARG A 138 -0.35 -15.31 24.93
CA ARG A 138 -0.56 -16.73 25.24
C ARG A 138 0.65 -17.26 26.00
N ASN A 139 0.54 -18.42 26.65
CA ASN A 139 1.70 -19.04 27.29
C ASN A 139 2.85 -19.22 26.27
N GLY A 140 4.05 -18.76 26.60
CA GLY A 140 5.22 -18.69 25.70
C GLY A 140 5.22 -17.51 24.72
N SER A 141 4.31 -16.54 24.86
CA SER A 141 4.38 -15.28 24.13
C SER A 141 5.54 -14.45 24.62
N PHE A 142 6.32 -13.86 23.70
CA PHE A 142 7.49 -13.07 24.06
C PHE A 142 7.62 -11.78 23.24
N LEU A 143 8.23 -10.77 23.85
CA LEU A 143 8.68 -9.55 23.19
C LEU A 143 10.05 -9.13 23.74
N VAL A 144 10.80 -8.32 23.02
CA VAL A 144 12.02 -7.66 23.48
C VAL A 144 11.79 -6.16 23.42
N ARG A 145 12.22 -5.46 24.45
CA ARG A 145 12.09 -4.02 24.61
C ARG A 145 13.39 -3.44 25.15
N GLU A 146 13.56 -2.13 25.07
CA GLU A 146 14.67 -1.41 25.68
C GLU A 146 14.57 -1.43 27.21
N SER A 147 15.74 -1.47 27.87
CA SER A 147 15.83 -1.39 29.31
C SER A 147 15.70 0.06 29.77
N GLN A 148 14.63 0.36 30.52
CA GLN A 148 14.45 1.67 31.14
C GLN A 148 15.41 1.92 32.31
N SER A 149 15.90 0.86 32.95
CA SER A 149 16.80 0.96 34.11
C SER A 149 18.28 1.07 33.71
N LYS A 150 18.65 0.58 32.52
CA LYS A 150 20.02 0.64 32.00
C LYS A 150 19.99 0.97 30.50
N PRO A 151 20.13 2.25 30.13
CA PRO A 151 20.20 2.65 28.72
C PRO A 151 21.28 1.88 27.96
N GLY A 152 20.96 1.38 26.77
CA GLY A 152 21.83 0.52 25.95
C GLY A 152 21.63 -0.99 26.16
N ASP A 153 21.02 -1.41 27.27
CA ASP A 153 20.58 -2.79 27.50
C ASP A 153 19.13 -3.00 27.03
N TYR A 154 18.73 -4.27 26.93
CA TYR A 154 17.39 -4.69 26.50
C TYR A 154 16.76 -5.64 27.53
N VAL A 155 15.47 -5.91 27.39
CA VAL A 155 14.73 -6.84 28.24
C VAL A 155 13.86 -7.75 27.38
N LEU A 156 14.10 -9.05 27.48
CA LEU A 156 13.22 -10.09 26.94
C LEU A 156 12.08 -10.34 27.94
N THR A 157 10.87 -10.01 27.53
CA THR A 157 9.65 -10.18 28.33
C THR A 157 8.88 -11.38 27.81
N VAL A 158 8.57 -12.35 28.68
CA VAL A 158 7.97 -13.64 28.29
C VAL A 158 6.80 -13.96 29.21
N ARG A 159 5.65 -14.34 28.65
CA ARG A 159 4.56 -14.92 29.42
C ARG A 159 4.84 -16.38 29.71
N THR A 160 4.91 -16.72 30.98
CA THR A 160 4.96 -18.11 31.46
C THR A 160 3.70 -18.34 32.29
N GLU A 161 2.75 -19.08 31.72
CA GLU A 161 1.44 -19.35 32.34
C GLU A 161 0.71 -18.05 32.73
N ASP A 162 0.57 -17.80 34.04
CA ASP A 162 -0.13 -16.64 34.61
C ASP A 162 0.82 -15.53 35.11
N LYS A 163 2.13 -15.67 34.85
CA LYS A 163 3.13 -14.64 35.18
C LYS A 163 3.88 -14.14 33.95
N VAL A 164 4.51 -12.98 34.10
CA VAL A 164 5.42 -12.40 33.11
C VAL A 164 6.82 -12.37 33.68
N THR A 165 7.74 -13.04 32.98
CA THR A 165 9.16 -13.05 33.32
C THR A 165 9.89 -12.00 32.49
N HIS A 166 10.70 -11.16 33.14
CA HIS A 166 11.58 -10.20 32.48
C HIS A 166 13.04 -10.66 32.59
N VAL A 167 13.67 -10.99 31.47
CA VAL A 167 15.07 -11.40 31.39
C VAL A 167 15.88 -10.23 30.84
N MET A 168 16.88 -9.78 31.60
CA MET A 168 17.78 -8.72 31.17
C MET A 168 18.70 -9.22 30.06
N ILE A 169 18.84 -8.44 28.99
CA ILE A 169 19.79 -8.64 27.90
C ILE A 169 20.80 -7.50 27.97
N ARG A 170 22.06 -7.82 28.28
CA ARG A 170 23.15 -6.85 28.34
C ARG A 170 23.75 -6.65 26.97
N CYS A 171 24.10 -5.41 26.64
CA CYS A 171 24.92 -5.08 25.48
C CYS A 171 26.33 -4.69 25.94
N VAL A 172 27.31 -5.56 25.72
CA VAL A 172 28.72 -5.33 26.12
C VAL A 172 29.58 -5.49 24.87
N ASP A 173 30.40 -4.48 24.56
CA ASP A 173 31.26 -4.43 23.36
C ASP A 173 30.51 -4.69 22.03
N GLY A 174 29.26 -4.23 21.93
CA GLY A 174 28.42 -4.47 20.75
C GLY A 174 27.91 -5.91 20.60
N LYS A 175 28.06 -6.75 21.62
CA LYS A 175 27.51 -8.11 21.69
C LYS A 175 26.46 -8.24 22.79
N TYR A 176 25.53 -9.17 22.60
CA TYR A 176 24.37 -9.38 23.46
C TYR A 176 24.48 -10.67 24.26
N ASP A 177 24.13 -10.63 25.55
CA ASP A 177 23.99 -11.81 26.42
C ASP A 177 22.94 -11.61 27.52
N VAL A 178 22.52 -12.68 28.19
CA VAL A 178 21.47 -12.63 29.24
C VAL A 178 22.01 -12.71 30.67
N GLY A 179 23.25 -12.29 30.91
CA GLY A 179 23.91 -12.37 32.23
C GLY A 179 25.02 -13.43 32.32
N GLY A 180 25.13 -14.31 31.33
CA GLY A 180 26.15 -15.36 31.25
C GLY A 180 25.94 -16.29 30.05
N GLY A 181 26.93 -17.15 29.76
CA GLY A 181 26.88 -18.10 28.64
C GLY A 181 27.36 -17.51 27.31
N ARG A 182 26.68 -17.87 26.21
CA ARG A 182 27.05 -17.46 24.85
C ARG A 182 26.73 -15.97 24.63
N ARG A 183 27.66 -15.27 23.98
CA ARG A 183 27.46 -13.90 23.47
C ARG A 183 27.06 -13.95 22.00
N PHE A 184 26.19 -13.05 21.57
CA PHE A 184 25.63 -12.98 20.23
C PHE A 184 25.92 -11.64 19.57
N ASP A 185 26.06 -11.62 18.25
CA ASP A 185 26.36 -10.37 17.51
C ASP A 185 25.07 -9.58 17.19
N ALA A 186 23.89 -10.17 17.38
CA ALA A 186 22.60 -9.52 17.19
C ALA A 186 21.52 -10.06 18.16
N LEU A 187 20.56 -9.22 18.56
CA LEU A 187 19.40 -9.64 19.37
C LEU A 187 18.61 -10.78 18.70
N ARG A 188 18.54 -10.79 17.37
CA ARG A 188 17.85 -11.85 16.62
C ARG A 188 18.47 -13.22 16.85
N GLU A 189 19.80 -13.31 16.83
CA GLU A 189 20.50 -14.57 17.03
C GLU A 189 20.33 -15.06 18.46
N LEU A 190 20.38 -14.13 19.43
CA LEU A 190 20.09 -14.41 20.83
C LEU A 190 18.68 -15.00 20.98
N VAL A 191 17.67 -14.36 20.42
CA VAL A 191 16.28 -14.82 20.51
C VAL A 191 16.10 -16.19 19.85
N GLU A 192 16.56 -16.39 18.61
CA GLU A 192 16.44 -17.68 17.92
C GLU A 192 17.17 -18.82 18.65
N TYR A 193 18.33 -18.54 19.24
CA TYR A 193 19.02 -19.50 20.09
C TYR A 193 18.15 -19.92 21.30
N TYR A 194 17.57 -18.97 22.02
CA TYR A 194 16.73 -19.25 23.19
C TYR A 194 15.31 -19.74 22.84
N ARG A 195 14.88 -19.67 21.58
CA ARG A 195 13.70 -20.40 21.09
C ARG A 195 13.95 -21.89 21.02
N LEU A 196 15.13 -22.29 20.54
CA LEU A 196 15.54 -23.69 20.43
C LEU A 196 16.06 -24.25 21.76
N ASN A 197 16.60 -23.37 22.61
CA ASN A 197 17.20 -23.72 23.91
C ASN A 197 16.55 -22.89 25.02
N PRO A 198 15.34 -23.25 25.49
CA PRO A 198 14.61 -22.46 26.49
C PRO A 198 15.41 -22.22 27.77
N MET A 199 15.33 -21.01 28.31
CA MET A 199 15.94 -20.68 29.60
C MET A 199 15.17 -21.34 30.75
N VAL A 200 15.84 -21.54 31.88
CA VAL A 200 15.24 -22.09 33.10
C VAL A 200 15.53 -21.14 34.26
N GLU A 201 14.48 -20.67 34.95
CA GLU A 201 14.61 -19.87 36.18
C GLU A 201 15.21 -20.73 37.31
N GLN A 202 15.79 -20.08 38.34
CA GLN A 202 16.25 -20.78 39.54
C GLN A 202 15.14 -21.55 40.26
N SER A 203 13.89 -21.14 40.06
CA SER A 203 12.68 -21.83 40.55
C SER A 203 12.41 -23.17 39.84
N GLY A 204 13.13 -23.47 38.75
CA GLY A 204 12.86 -24.60 37.86
C GLY A 204 11.84 -24.31 36.75
N THR A 205 11.25 -23.11 36.71
CA THR A 205 10.30 -22.73 35.66
C THR A 205 11.03 -22.60 34.32
N VAL A 206 10.57 -23.31 33.29
CA VAL A 206 11.05 -23.13 31.91
C VAL A 206 10.43 -21.85 31.33
N VAL A 207 11.24 -21.04 30.65
CA VAL A 207 10.83 -19.80 29.98
C VAL A 207 10.85 -20.03 28.45
N PRO A 208 9.79 -20.59 27.86
CA PRO A 208 9.76 -20.93 26.44
C PRO A 208 9.44 -19.72 25.57
N LEU A 209 10.22 -19.52 24.50
CA LEU A 209 9.95 -18.51 23.48
C LEU A 209 9.18 -19.14 22.31
N LYS A 210 7.87 -19.33 22.48
CA LYS A 210 7.02 -20.01 21.49
C LYS A 210 6.64 -19.08 20.35
N GLN A 211 5.91 -18.01 20.67
CA GLN A 211 5.38 -17.07 19.67
C GLN A 211 5.75 -15.61 19.98
N PRO A 212 6.10 -14.82 18.96
CA PRO A 212 6.27 -13.38 19.14
C PRO A 212 4.93 -12.75 19.54
N PHE A 213 4.96 -11.84 20.51
CA PHE A 213 3.82 -11.04 20.91
C PHE A 213 3.73 -9.83 20.00
N ASN A 214 2.70 -9.77 19.15
CA ASN A 214 2.49 -8.66 18.22
C ASN A 214 1.40 -7.74 18.79
N ALA A 215 1.79 -6.54 19.24
CA ALA A 215 0.86 -5.57 19.85
C ALA A 215 -0.16 -4.95 18.86
N THR A 216 0.00 -5.19 17.56
CA THR A 216 -0.83 -4.59 16.49
C THR A 216 -2.22 -5.22 16.39
N ARG A 217 -2.44 -6.39 16.99
CA ARG A 217 -3.74 -7.06 16.96
C ARG A 217 -4.69 -6.43 17.97
N ILE A 218 -5.88 -6.09 17.49
CA ILE A 218 -6.94 -5.44 18.26
C ILE A 218 -8.31 -6.02 17.90
N THR A 219 -9.21 -6.08 18.86
CA THR A 219 -10.63 -6.31 18.56
C THR A 219 -11.19 -5.07 17.85
N ALA A 220 -12.08 -5.26 16.86
CA ALA A 220 -12.71 -4.15 16.12
C ALA A 220 -13.35 -3.12 17.06
N ARG A 221 -14.13 -3.55 18.06
CA ARG A 221 -14.69 -2.69 19.12
C ARG A 221 -13.64 -1.83 19.85
N GLY A 222 -12.41 -2.31 19.94
CA GLY A 222 -11.30 -1.63 20.60
C GLY A 222 -10.57 -0.60 19.74
N ILE A 223 -10.95 -0.41 18.47
CA ILE A 223 -10.24 0.49 17.53
C ILE A 223 -10.09 1.91 18.07
N GLY A 224 -11.15 2.47 18.69
CA GLY A 224 -11.11 3.85 19.17
C GLY A 224 -10.11 4.04 20.32
N LYS A 225 -9.93 3.02 21.16
CA LYS A 225 -8.88 3.02 22.20
C LYS A 225 -7.49 2.96 21.55
N ARG A 226 -7.31 2.10 20.55
CA ARG A 226 -6.04 1.96 19.82
C ARG A 226 -5.65 3.24 19.08
N VAL A 227 -6.59 3.90 18.42
CA VAL A 227 -6.35 5.19 17.74
C VAL A 227 -5.89 6.23 18.75
N LYS A 228 -6.53 6.32 19.92
CA LYS A 228 -6.11 7.23 20.99
C LYS A 228 -4.68 6.93 21.43
N GLU A 229 -4.36 5.67 21.72
CA GLU A 229 -3.01 5.23 22.09
C GLU A 229 -1.96 5.62 21.05
N LEU A 230 -2.23 5.36 19.76
CA LEU A 230 -1.34 5.68 18.65
C LEU A 230 -1.24 7.18 18.34
N SER A 231 -2.21 7.98 18.78
CA SER A 231 -2.24 9.43 18.59
C SER A 231 -1.44 10.19 19.64
N VAL A 232 -1.12 9.57 20.79
CA VAL A 232 -0.30 10.21 21.83
C VAL A 232 1.15 10.30 21.33
N SER A 233 1.48 11.44 20.72
CA SER A 233 2.88 11.86 20.55
C SER A 233 3.44 12.14 21.94
N GLY A 234 4.57 11.53 22.30
CA GLY A 234 5.19 11.70 23.63
C GLY A 234 5.28 13.18 24.02
N GLY A 235 4.52 13.59 25.04
CA GLY A 235 4.50 14.99 25.48
C GLY A 235 3.36 15.34 26.44
N GLN A 236 3.46 14.88 27.69
CA GLN A 236 3.06 15.62 28.90
C GLN A 236 3.67 14.90 30.12
N ALA A 237 4.99 15.06 30.29
CA ALA A 237 5.63 14.91 31.59
C ALA A 237 6.32 16.24 31.89
N GLU A 238 5.93 16.86 33.00
CA GLU A 238 6.35 18.19 33.41
C GLU A 238 7.87 18.27 33.66
N THR A 239 8.46 19.31 33.08
CA THR A 239 9.70 20.02 33.40
C THR A 239 10.50 19.55 34.62
N THR A 240 11.65 18.92 34.38
CA THR A 240 12.90 19.20 35.12
C THR A 240 14.08 19.15 34.16
N MET A 241 15.01 20.10 34.32
CA MET A 241 16.00 20.48 33.31
C MET A 241 17.13 19.45 33.11
N ALA A 242 17.66 19.43 31.89
CA ALA A 242 18.89 18.78 31.41
C ALA A 242 18.79 17.40 30.71
N THR A 243 17.89 17.21 29.73
CA THR A 243 18.12 16.26 28.59
C THR A 243 17.20 16.58 27.39
N THR A 244 17.53 17.61 26.61
CA THR A 244 16.60 18.24 25.64
C THR A 244 16.74 17.74 24.19
N VAL A 245 16.71 16.43 23.90
CA VAL A 245 16.74 15.92 22.50
C VAL A 245 15.79 14.73 22.19
N HIS A 246 15.21 14.04 23.18
CA HIS A 246 14.52 12.76 22.95
C HIS A 246 12.98 12.81 22.79
N LEU A 247 12.41 13.85 22.19
CA LEU A 247 10.96 13.93 21.89
C LEU A 247 10.63 13.39 20.47
N ALA A 248 11.19 12.24 20.10
CA ALA A 248 11.06 11.67 18.76
C ALA A 248 9.83 10.75 18.64
N LYS A 249 8.81 11.21 17.90
CA LYS A 249 7.74 10.47 17.19
C LYS A 249 7.39 9.05 17.72
N VAL A 250 6.50 8.99 18.71
CA VAL A 250 5.88 7.74 19.21
C VAL A 250 4.50 7.54 18.55
N GLY A 251 4.03 6.29 18.39
CA GLY A 251 2.65 5.98 17.96
C GLY A 251 2.52 5.53 16.50
N PHE A 252 1.65 6.18 15.71
CA PHE A 252 1.39 5.80 14.31
C PHE A 252 2.65 5.70 13.45
N TRP A 253 3.58 6.65 13.64
CA TRP A 253 4.83 6.67 12.90
C TRP A 253 5.69 5.44 13.18
N GLU A 254 5.84 5.06 14.44
CA GLU A 254 6.65 3.89 14.84
C GLU A 254 6.06 2.59 14.29
N GLU A 255 4.74 2.41 14.36
CA GLU A 255 4.07 1.22 13.83
C GLU A 255 4.20 1.15 12.30
N PHE A 256 4.09 2.29 11.61
CA PHE A 256 4.30 2.38 10.17
C PHE A 256 5.77 2.14 9.80
N GLU A 257 6.75 2.69 10.51
CA GLU A 257 8.17 2.42 10.23
C GLU A 257 8.54 0.95 10.48
N THR A 258 7.94 0.31 11.48
CA THR A 258 8.10 -1.14 11.69
C THR A 258 7.60 -1.95 10.50
N LEU A 259 6.51 -1.52 9.87
CA LEU A 259 6.01 -2.10 8.62
C LEU A 259 6.99 -1.85 7.46
N GLN A 260 7.51 -0.63 7.35
CA GLN A 260 8.49 -0.22 6.33
C GLN A 260 9.78 -1.05 6.38
N GLN A 261 10.23 -1.46 7.56
CA GLN A 261 11.41 -2.33 7.72
C GLN A 261 11.26 -3.72 7.10
N GLN A 262 10.02 -4.21 6.92
CA GLN A 262 9.77 -5.53 6.35
C GLN A 262 9.78 -5.55 4.81
N GLU A 263 9.84 -4.40 4.14
CA GLU A 263 9.81 -4.30 2.68
C GLU A 263 10.92 -5.12 2.00
N CYS A 264 12.12 -5.19 2.60
CA CYS A 264 13.24 -5.99 2.06
C CYS A 264 12.95 -7.50 2.04
N LYS A 265 12.01 -7.99 2.88
CA LYS A 265 11.56 -9.39 2.88
C LYS A 265 10.58 -9.69 1.73
N GLN A 266 10.05 -8.66 1.07
CA GLN A 266 9.05 -8.74 -0.01
C GLN A 266 9.59 -8.25 -1.37
N LEU A 267 10.91 -8.32 -1.57
CA LEU A 267 11.54 -8.05 -2.87
C LEU A 267 11.30 -9.21 -3.83
N HIS A 268 10.13 -9.20 -4.46
CA HIS A 268 9.74 -10.18 -5.47
C HIS A 268 10.23 -9.79 -6.88
N CYS A 269 10.21 -10.77 -7.78
CA CYS A 269 10.63 -10.66 -9.17
C CYS A 269 9.71 -9.71 -9.97
N ARG A 270 10.29 -8.89 -10.86
CA ARG A 270 9.60 -7.86 -11.67
C ARG A 270 10.14 -7.82 -13.11
N MET A 271 10.68 -8.94 -13.60
CA MET A 271 11.44 -8.99 -14.84
C MET A 271 10.55 -8.70 -16.05
N GLU A 272 9.27 -9.10 -16.00
CA GLU A 272 8.33 -8.88 -17.11
C GLU A 272 8.12 -7.39 -17.36
N GLY A 273 7.99 -6.59 -16.30
CA GLY A 273 7.84 -5.13 -16.41
C GLY A 273 9.12 -4.41 -16.84
N GLN A 274 10.29 -5.04 -16.69
CA GLN A 274 11.60 -4.47 -17.08
C GLN A 274 11.95 -4.71 -18.56
N LYS A 275 11.23 -5.60 -19.25
CA LYS A 275 11.48 -5.90 -20.67
C LYS A 275 11.42 -4.63 -21.52
N PRO A 276 12.32 -4.46 -22.51
CA PRO A 276 12.38 -3.27 -23.35
C PRO A 276 11.03 -2.89 -23.97
N GLU A 277 10.26 -3.89 -24.41
CA GLU A 277 8.97 -3.75 -25.10
C GLU A 277 7.84 -3.30 -24.16
N ASN A 278 7.99 -3.57 -22.85
CA ASN A 278 7.03 -3.21 -21.81
C ASN A 278 7.33 -1.86 -21.16
N ARG A 279 8.52 -1.29 -21.39
CA ARG A 279 8.96 -0.04 -20.73
C ARG A 279 8.01 1.14 -21.00
N SER A 280 7.49 1.26 -22.22
CA SER A 280 6.54 2.31 -22.61
C SER A 280 5.10 2.07 -22.11
N LYS A 281 4.82 0.86 -21.58
CA LYS A 281 3.55 0.50 -20.94
C LYS A 281 3.54 0.83 -19.45
N ASN A 282 4.67 1.25 -18.87
CA ASN A 282 4.79 1.65 -17.48
C ASN A 282 4.72 3.17 -17.35
N ARG A 283 3.77 3.69 -16.54
CA ARG A 283 3.69 5.12 -16.25
C ARG A 283 4.94 5.61 -15.52
N TYR A 284 5.48 4.78 -14.65
CA TYR A 284 6.71 5.03 -13.92
C TYR A 284 7.66 3.87 -14.15
N LYS A 285 8.87 4.18 -14.65
CA LYS A 285 9.87 3.20 -15.08
C LYS A 285 10.18 2.13 -14.03
N ASN A 286 10.24 2.52 -12.75
CA ASN A 286 10.63 1.61 -11.66
C ASN A 286 9.47 1.22 -10.74
N ILE A 287 8.21 1.46 -11.12
CA ILE A 287 7.02 0.98 -10.40
C ILE A 287 6.37 -0.10 -11.26
N LEU A 288 6.74 -1.34 -10.98
CA LEU A 288 6.46 -2.50 -11.82
C LEU A 288 5.64 -3.54 -11.06
N PRO A 289 4.77 -4.30 -11.74
CA PRO A 289 4.03 -5.38 -11.12
C PRO A 289 4.97 -6.52 -10.74
N PHE A 290 4.67 -7.24 -9.66
CA PHE A 290 5.35 -8.50 -9.37
C PHE A 290 4.95 -9.59 -10.36
N ASP A 291 5.92 -10.38 -10.81
CA ASP A 291 5.71 -11.38 -11.87
C ASP A 291 4.73 -12.48 -11.44
N HIS A 292 4.74 -12.89 -10.16
CA HIS A 292 3.93 -14.02 -9.66
C HIS A 292 2.44 -13.71 -9.50
N THR A 293 2.06 -12.43 -9.45
CA THR A 293 0.67 -11.96 -9.28
C THR A 293 0.23 -11.01 -10.39
N ARG A 294 1.08 -10.77 -11.41
CA ARG A 294 0.71 -9.86 -12.50
C ARG A 294 -0.50 -10.39 -13.25
N VAL A 295 -1.31 -9.48 -13.77
CA VAL A 295 -2.32 -9.87 -14.75
C VAL A 295 -1.63 -10.19 -16.07
N ILE A 296 -1.94 -11.34 -16.65
CA ILE A 296 -1.43 -11.78 -17.96
C ILE A 296 -2.56 -11.60 -18.97
N LEU A 297 -2.36 -10.77 -20.00
CA LEU A 297 -3.36 -10.58 -21.05
C LEU A 297 -3.42 -11.84 -21.94
N ARG A 298 -4.60 -12.48 -21.96
CA ARG A 298 -4.89 -13.71 -22.71
C ARG A 298 -5.35 -13.38 -24.12
N ASP A 299 -5.35 -14.38 -25.02
CA ASP A 299 -5.81 -14.25 -26.40
C ASP A 299 -5.09 -13.12 -27.18
N ARG A 300 -3.80 -12.95 -26.91
CA ARG A 300 -2.88 -12.03 -27.59
C ARG A 300 -1.97 -12.79 -28.54
N ASP A 301 -1.47 -12.11 -29.57
CA ASP A 301 -0.53 -12.70 -30.53
C ASP A 301 0.79 -13.03 -29.81
N PRO A 302 1.15 -14.32 -29.66
CA PRO A 302 2.40 -14.73 -29.02
C PRO A 302 3.64 -14.28 -29.81
N GLY A 303 3.48 -13.97 -31.10
CA GLY A 303 4.54 -13.44 -31.96
C GLY A 303 4.88 -11.98 -31.70
N ILE A 304 4.06 -11.24 -30.94
CA ILE A 304 4.30 -9.85 -30.55
C ILE A 304 4.87 -9.82 -29.12
N PRO A 305 6.17 -9.52 -28.92
CA PRO A 305 6.75 -9.47 -27.59
C PRO A 305 6.07 -8.41 -26.70
N GLY A 306 5.77 -8.79 -25.45
CA GLY A 306 5.11 -7.90 -24.48
C GLY A 306 3.61 -7.68 -24.72
N SER A 307 2.98 -8.40 -25.67
CA SER A 307 1.55 -8.31 -25.92
C SER A 307 0.70 -8.79 -24.74
N ASP A 308 1.24 -9.69 -23.90
CA ASP A 308 0.60 -10.23 -22.69
C ASP A 308 0.70 -9.31 -21.46
N TYR A 309 1.35 -8.15 -21.60
CA TYR A 309 1.71 -7.29 -20.47
C TYR A 309 0.74 -6.14 -20.24
N VAL A 310 0.32 -5.99 -18.98
CA VAL A 310 -0.29 -4.80 -18.41
C VAL A 310 0.29 -4.56 -17.01
N ASN A 311 0.51 -3.31 -16.60
CA ASN A 311 1.02 -2.99 -15.26
C ASN A 311 -0.11 -3.09 -14.22
N ALA A 312 -0.45 -4.32 -13.85
CA ALA A 312 -1.50 -4.66 -12.89
C ALA A 312 -1.18 -5.94 -12.12
N ASN A 313 -1.67 -6.06 -10.88
CA ASN A 313 -1.57 -7.28 -10.07
C ASN A 313 -2.94 -7.69 -9.52
N HIS A 314 -3.18 -8.99 -9.47
CA HIS A 314 -4.26 -9.56 -8.66
C HIS A 314 -3.95 -9.37 -7.18
N ILE A 315 -4.94 -8.93 -6.41
CA ILE A 315 -4.87 -8.80 -4.95
C ILE A 315 -6.02 -9.62 -4.35
N THR A 316 -5.67 -10.55 -3.46
CA THR A 316 -6.62 -11.42 -2.75
C THR A 316 -6.36 -11.38 -1.24
N SER A 317 -7.39 -11.73 -0.46
CA SER A 317 -7.26 -11.96 0.98
C SER A 317 -6.73 -13.39 1.25
N GLU A 318 -6.42 -13.72 2.50
CA GLU A 318 -6.13 -15.10 2.90
C GLU A 318 -7.41 -15.94 2.76
N ASP A 319 -7.34 -17.10 2.10
CA ASP A 319 -8.50 -17.99 1.91
C ASP A 319 -9.02 -18.48 3.27
N ASP A 320 -10.28 -18.17 3.56
CA ASP A 320 -10.97 -18.59 4.78
C ASP A 320 -11.87 -19.83 4.55
N GLY A 321 -11.79 -20.45 3.37
CA GLY A 321 -12.55 -21.64 3.00
C GLY A 321 -14.03 -21.38 2.74
N THR A 322 -14.48 -20.11 2.76
CA THR A 322 -15.90 -19.76 2.56
C THR A 322 -16.29 -19.59 1.10
N GLY A 323 -15.31 -19.48 0.19
CA GLY A 323 -15.54 -19.31 -1.26
C GLY A 323 -16.10 -17.96 -1.69
N ASP A 324 -16.53 -17.10 -0.76
CA ASP A 324 -17.09 -15.76 -1.03
C ASP A 324 -16.08 -14.66 -0.67
N GLN A 325 -14.94 -14.67 -1.35
CA GLN A 325 -13.87 -13.73 -1.11
C GLN A 325 -13.81 -12.67 -2.22
N GLN A 326 -13.96 -11.40 -1.81
CA GLN A 326 -13.75 -10.28 -2.72
C GLN A 326 -12.31 -10.28 -3.24
N ARG A 327 -12.15 -10.15 -4.56
CA ARG A 327 -10.88 -10.06 -5.27
C ARG A 327 -10.71 -8.67 -5.87
N TYR A 328 -9.47 -8.25 -6.06
CA TYR A 328 -9.17 -6.96 -6.67
C TYR A 328 -8.09 -7.09 -7.74
N ILE A 329 -8.05 -6.09 -8.62
CA ILE A 329 -6.90 -5.83 -9.50
C ILE A 329 -6.39 -4.44 -9.17
N ALA A 330 -5.17 -4.35 -8.66
CA ALA A 330 -4.48 -3.08 -8.45
C ALA A 330 -3.67 -2.73 -9.69
N THR A 331 -3.99 -1.61 -10.35
CA THR A 331 -3.33 -1.18 -11.60
C THR A 331 -2.96 0.31 -11.59
N GLN A 332 -2.07 0.70 -12.49
CA GLN A 332 -1.71 2.11 -12.70
C GLN A 332 -2.81 2.87 -13.47
N GLY A 333 -2.78 4.19 -13.43
CA GLY A 333 -3.62 5.02 -14.30
C GLY A 333 -3.21 4.86 -15.77
N CYS A 334 -4.19 4.69 -16.66
CA CYS A 334 -3.98 4.41 -18.08
C CYS A 334 -3.08 5.42 -18.79
N LEU A 335 -2.17 4.93 -19.63
CA LEU A 335 -1.45 5.72 -20.64
C LEU A 335 -2.21 5.64 -21.97
N ASN A 336 -1.95 6.56 -22.89
CA ASN A 336 -2.52 6.52 -24.25
C ASN A 336 -2.27 5.16 -24.93
N SER A 337 -1.07 4.59 -24.75
CA SER A 337 -0.66 3.30 -25.31
C SER A 337 -1.29 2.09 -24.64
N THR A 338 -1.86 2.23 -23.43
CA THR A 338 -2.34 1.09 -22.63
C THR A 338 -3.86 1.07 -22.45
N VAL A 339 -4.60 1.99 -23.07
CA VAL A 339 -6.08 2.03 -22.95
C VAL A 339 -6.73 0.74 -23.47
N ALA A 340 -6.27 0.22 -24.62
CA ALA A 340 -6.76 -1.03 -25.17
C ALA A 340 -6.43 -2.24 -24.29
N ASP A 341 -5.23 -2.27 -23.71
CA ASP A 341 -4.80 -3.31 -22.78
C ASP A 341 -5.61 -3.29 -21.48
N PHE A 342 -5.96 -2.09 -20.98
CA PHE A 342 -6.82 -1.93 -19.81
C PHE A 342 -8.23 -2.51 -20.04
N TRP A 343 -8.88 -2.18 -21.15
CA TRP A 343 -10.21 -2.72 -21.44
C TRP A 343 -10.19 -4.22 -21.70
N TRP A 344 -9.11 -4.74 -22.30
CA TRP A 344 -8.94 -6.17 -22.48
C TRP A 344 -8.79 -6.91 -21.15
N MET A 345 -8.00 -6.35 -20.22
CA MET A 345 -7.91 -6.84 -18.84
C MET A 345 -9.28 -6.85 -18.17
N VAL A 346 -10.04 -5.74 -18.23
CA VAL A 346 -11.39 -5.66 -17.68
C VAL A 346 -12.24 -6.78 -18.25
N TRP A 347 -12.30 -6.93 -19.58
CA TRP A 347 -13.05 -7.97 -20.27
C TRP A 347 -12.69 -9.38 -19.80
N GLN A 348 -11.42 -9.78 -19.92
CA GLN A 348 -10.98 -11.16 -19.69
C GLN A 348 -11.15 -11.62 -18.24
N GLU A 349 -11.01 -10.69 -17.28
CA GLU A 349 -11.07 -10.98 -15.85
C GLU A 349 -12.50 -10.97 -15.31
N ASP A 350 -13.48 -10.77 -16.19
CA ASP A 350 -14.89 -10.68 -15.83
C ASP A 350 -15.20 -9.56 -14.83
N CYS A 351 -14.49 -8.42 -14.95
CA CYS A 351 -14.68 -7.26 -14.10
C CYS A 351 -15.96 -6.49 -14.47
N TYR A 352 -16.73 -6.13 -13.45
CA TYR A 352 -17.96 -5.33 -13.56
C TYR A 352 -17.86 -3.98 -12.85
N VAL A 353 -16.88 -3.79 -11.96
CA VAL A 353 -16.71 -2.56 -11.19
C VAL A 353 -15.28 -2.04 -11.33
N ILE A 354 -15.15 -0.76 -11.67
CA ILE A 354 -13.90 -0.02 -11.78
C ILE A 354 -13.92 1.13 -10.78
N VAL A 355 -12.88 1.26 -9.97
CA VAL A 355 -12.68 2.31 -8.98
C VAL A 355 -11.46 3.15 -9.37
N MET A 356 -11.68 4.39 -9.75
CA MET A 356 -10.67 5.39 -10.09
C MET A 356 -10.55 6.40 -8.95
N THR A 357 -9.38 6.48 -8.31
CA THR A 357 -9.13 7.30 -7.09
C THR A 357 -8.25 8.54 -7.36
N THR A 358 -8.29 9.06 -8.58
CA THR A 358 -7.50 10.23 -9.00
C THR A 358 -8.25 11.02 -10.07
N LYS A 359 -7.99 12.33 -10.17
CA LYS A 359 -8.38 13.11 -11.34
C LYS A 359 -7.44 12.78 -12.50
N GLU A 360 -7.84 13.08 -13.73
CA GLU A 360 -6.97 12.86 -14.90
C GLU A 360 -5.69 13.72 -14.83
N LEU A 361 -5.86 14.97 -14.38
CA LEU A 361 -4.80 15.96 -14.19
C LEU A 361 -4.83 16.46 -12.75
N GLU A 362 -3.70 16.40 -12.05
CA GLU A 362 -3.52 16.97 -10.72
C GLU A 362 -2.26 17.85 -10.73
N ARG A 363 -2.40 19.13 -10.34
CA ARG A 363 -1.31 20.13 -10.35
C ARG A 363 -0.55 20.22 -11.69
N GLY A 364 -1.28 20.15 -12.80
CA GLY A 364 -0.70 20.19 -14.14
C GLY A 364 0.08 18.93 -14.55
N LYS A 365 0.01 17.84 -13.76
CA LYS A 365 0.64 16.55 -14.09
C LYS A 365 -0.43 15.51 -14.43
N ASN A 366 -0.24 14.81 -15.55
CA ASN A 366 -1.12 13.73 -15.98
C ASN A 366 -1.00 12.52 -15.04
N LYS A 367 -2.10 12.18 -14.38
CA LYS A 367 -2.21 11.03 -13.47
C LYS A 367 -2.84 9.82 -14.14
N CYS A 368 -3.81 10.03 -15.02
CA CYS A 368 -4.51 9.01 -15.81
C CYS A 368 -5.06 9.67 -17.09
N VAL A 369 -4.96 9.02 -18.24
CA VAL A 369 -5.67 9.50 -19.45
C VAL A 369 -7.12 9.03 -19.41
N GLN A 370 -8.03 9.81 -19.99
CA GLN A 370 -9.40 9.38 -20.21
C GLN A 370 -9.42 8.10 -21.06
N TYR A 371 -9.95 7.01 -20.52
CA TYR A 371 -10.11 5.72 -21.21
C TYR A 371 -11.58 5.38 -21.52
N TRP A 372 -12.49 6.31 -21.31
CA TRP A 372 -13.92 6.14 -21.56
C TRP A 372 -14.42 7.17 -22.56
N PRO A 373 -15.47 6.86 -23.34
CA PRO A 373 -16.06 7.82 -24.28
C PRO A 373 -16.88 8.90 -23.56
N LYS A 374 -17.20 9.98 -24.27
CA LYS A 374 -18.12 11.02 -23.77
C LYS A 374 -19.52 10.44 -23.57
N ASP A 375 -20.35 11.12 -22.77
CA ASP A 375 -21.70 10.65 -22.48
C ASP A 375 -22.53 10.44 -23.75
N GLY A 376 -23.26 9.32 -23.79
CA GLY A 376 -24.07 8.91 -24.94
C GLY A 376 -23.28 8.44 -26.16
N SER A 377 -21.94 8.47 -26.12
CA SER A 377 -21.08 8.06 -27.24
C SER A 377 -20.41 6.72 -26.99
N SER A 378 -20.08 6.02 -28.08
CA SER A 378 -19.29 4.80 -28.06
C SER A 378 -17.91 5.02 -28.67
N GLN A 379 -16.94 4.23 -28.20
CA GLN A 379 -15.58 4.22 -28.73
C GLN A 379 -15.02 2.79 -28.71
N GLN A 380 -14.21 2.47 -29.72
CA GLN A 380 -13.57 1.17 -29.85
C GLN A 380 -12.15 1.18 -29.28
N TYR A 381 -11.81 0.14 -28.52
CA TYR A 381 -10.52 -0.08 -27.87
C TYR A 381 -10.07 -1.52 -28.07
N GLY A 382 -9.14 -1.78 -29.00
CA GLY A 382 -8.54 -3.11 -29.18
C GLY A 382 -9.54 -4.24 -29.43
N GLY A 383 -10.55 -4.01 -30.27
CA GLY A 383 -11.60 -4.98 -30.59
C GLY A 383 -12.79 -5.02 -29.62
N LEU A 384 -12.76 -4.21 -28.56
CA LEU A 384 -13.88 -4.01 -27.63
C LEU A 384 -14.56 -2.67 -27.91
N THR A 385 -15.88 -2.62 -27.84
CA THR A 385 -16.65 -1.37 -27.93
C THR A 385 -17.14 -1.01 -26.55
N VAL A 386 -16.88 0.22 -26.12
CA VAL A 386 -17.37 0.78 -24.87
C VAL A 386 -18.36 1.88 -25.22
N LEU A 387 -19.60 1.76 -24.75
CA LEU A 387 -20.62 2.80 -24.83
C LEU A 387 -20.83 3.39 -23.44
N ASN A 388 -20.77 4.73 -23.32
CA ASN A 388 -21.16 5.42 -22.10
C ASN A 388 -22.66 5.69 -22.11
N ILE A 389 -23.40 4.88 -21.33
CA ILE A 389 -24.87 4.92 -21.27
C ILE A 389 -25.31 6.19 -20.55
N CYS A 390 -24.80 6.39 -19.33
CA CYS A 390 -25.16 7.50 -18.47
C CYS A 390 -24.12 7.72 -17.38
N HIS A 391 -24.21 8.88 -16.72
CA HIS A 391 -23.49 9.15 -15.50
C HIS A 391 -24.36 9.84 -14.46
N SER A 392 -23.97 9.71 -13.20
CA SER A 392 -24.46 10.51 -12.09
C SER A 392 -23.27 11.04 -11.29
N THR A 393 -23.38 12.28 -10.81
CA THR A 393 -22.29 12.93 -10.06
C THR A 393 -22.84 13.44 -8.74
N ASN A 394 -22.10 13.19 -7.66
CA ASN A 394 -22.30 13.84 -6.37
C ASN A 394 -21.03 14.63 -5.99
N ASN A 395 -20.97 15.10 -4.75
CA ASN A 395 -19.84 15.93 -4.29
C ASN A 395 -18.50 15.19 -4.25
N ASP A 396 -18.51 13.86 -4.09
CA ASP A 396 -17.32 13.06 -3.82
C ASP A 396 -16.84 12.26 -5.04
N TYR A 397 -17.79 11.81 -5.88
CA TYR A 397 -17.50 10.95 -7.02
C TYR A 397 -18.50 11.08 -8.18
N THR A 398 -18.07 10.62 -9.35
CA THR A 398 -18.91 10.41 -10.54
C THR A 398 -19.05 8.92 -10.81
N LEU A 399 -20.27 8.40 -10.88
CA LEU A 399 -20.59 7.06 -11.36
C LEU A 399 -20.91 7.11 -12.85
N ARG A 400 -20.30 6.24 -13.65
CA ARG A 400 -20.64 6.04 -15.07
C ARG A 400 -21.06 4.60 -15.30
N GLU A 401 -22.05 4.40 -16.15
CA GLU A 401 -22.48 3.07 -16.59
C GLU A 401 -22.04 2.85 -18.02
N PHE A 402 -21.21 1.82 -18.22
CA PHE A 402 -20.67 1.47 -19.51
C PHE A 402 -21.28 0.17 -20.02
N LEU A 403 -21.68 0.12 -21.29
CA LEU A 403 -21.91 -1.14 -21.98
C LEU A 403 -20.61 -1.54 -22.68
N LEU A 404 -20.00 -2.62 -22.21
CA LEU A 404 -18.79 -3.20 -22.78
C LEU A 404 -19.17 -4.38 -23.66
N THR A 405 -18.80 -4.34 -24.94
CA THR A 405 -19.20 -5.31 -25.95
C THR A 405 -17.98 -5.89 -26.69
N LYS A 406 -17.96 -7.22 -26.89
CA LYS A 406 -16.98 -7.95 -27.71
C LYS A 406 -17.71 -8.70 -28.83
N GLY A 407 -17.52 -8.25 -30.07
CA GLY A 407 -18.27 -8.79 -31.21
C GLY A 407 -19.78 -8.54 -31.08
N ASP A 408 -20.61 -9.35 -31.74
CA ASP A 408 -22.04 -9.05 -31.87
C ASP A 408 -22.93 -9.62 -30.74
N ASN A 409 -22.44 -10.63 -29.99
CA ASN A 409 -23.29 -11.41 -29.07
C ASN A 409 -22.88 -11.38 -27.60
N ALA A 410 -21.78 -10.70 -27.23
CA ALA A 410 -21.30 -10.67 -25.85
C ALA A 410 -21.18 -9.23 -25.35
N SER A 411 -22.06 -8.83 -24.45
CA SER A 411 -22.04 -7.52 -23.82
C SER A 411 -22.28 -7.63 -22.31
N ARG A 412 -21.69 -6.72 -21.54
CA ARG A 412 -21.99 -6.58 -20.12
C ARG A 412 -21.87 -5.14 -19.64
N THR A 413 -22.61 -4.81 -18.59
CA THR A 413 -22.53 -3.51 -17.94
C THR A 413 -21.33 -3.45 -17.01
N VAL A 414 -20.54 -2.39 -17.11
CA VAL A 414 -19.41 -2.08 -16.23
C VAL A 414 -19.68 -0.75 -15.54
N TYR A 415 -19.62 -0.75 -14.21
CA TYR A 415 -19.84 0.41 -13.37
C TYR A 415 -18.51 1.06 -13.01
N HIS A 416 -18.38 2.34 -13.36
CA HIS A 416 -17.15 3.10 -13.19
C HIS A 416 -17.33 4.19 -12.14
N PHE A 417 -16.75 3.94 -10.98
CA PHE A 417 -16.74 4.81 -9.83
C PHE A 417 -15.49 5.69 -9.84
N HIS A 418 -15.66 6.98 -10.11
CA HIS A 418 -14.58 7.96 -10.20
C HIS A 418 -14.59 8.90 -8.99
N PHE A 419 -13.79 8.58 -7.97
CA PHE A 419 -13.63 9.40 -6.79
C PHE A 419 -12.75 10.63 -7.08
N THR A 420 -13.32 11.82 -6.94
CA THR A 420 -12.69 13.10 -7.30
C THR A 420 -12.38 14.00 -6.11
N ALA A 421 -12.85 13.64 -4.92
CA ALA A 421 -12.61 14.38 -3.67
C ALA A 421 -11.27 14.05 -2.97
N TRP A 422 -10.47 13.10 -3.48
CA TRP A 422 -9.16 12.81 -2.89
C TRP A 422 -8.20 14.00 -3.10
N PRO A 423 -7.55 14.54 -2.05
CA PRO A 423 -6.65 15.67 -2.19
C PRO A 423 -5.34 15.29 -2.92
N ASP A 424 -4.78 16.24 -3.66
CA ASP A 424 -3.51 16.04 -4.39
C ASP A 424 -2.35 15.57 -3.48
N HIS A 425 -2.35 15.99 -2.22
CA HIS A 425 -1.40 15.56 -1.19
C HIS A 425 -2.11 15.10 0.08
N GLY A 426 -1.58 14.04 0.68
CA GLY A 426 -2.11 13.48 1.92
C GLY A 426 -3.36 12.63 1.68
N VAL A 427 -4.34 12.81 2.57
CA VAL A 427 -5.56 12.00 2.69
C VAL A 427 -6.76 12.91 2.91
N PRO A 428 -7.99 12.46 2.58
CA PRO A 428 -9.20 13.20 2.94
C PRO A 428 -9.23 13.51 4.44
N SER A 429 -9.65 14.72 4.80
CA SER A 429 -9.74 15.15 6.21
C SER A 429 -10.89 14.47 6.96
N ASP A 430 -11.96 14.14 6.23
CA ASP A 430 -13.11 13.41 6.72
C ASP A 430 -13.14 12.01 6.08
N PRO A 431 -13.07 10.92 6.85
CA PRO A 431 -13.17 9.57 6.31
C PRO A 431 -14.56 9.24 5.72
N GLY A 432 -15.62 9.97 6.13
CA GLY A 432 -17.00 9.70 5.73
C GLY A 432 -17.20 9.68 4.20
N CYS A 433 -16.56 10.58 3.46
CA CYS A 433 -16.63 10.62 2.00
C CYS A 433 -16.12 9.31 1.35
N VAL A 434 -15.03 8.74 1.86
CA VAL A 434 -14.47 7.47 1.36
C VAL A 434 -15.32 6.28 1.82
N LEU A 435 -15.83 6.31 3.05
CA LEU A 435 -16.68 5.24 3.57
C LEU A 435 -18.01 5.13 2.81
N ASN A 436 -18.66 6.26 2.51
CA ASN A 436 -19.89 6.29 1.71
C ASN A 436 -19.62 5.80 0.28
N PHE A 437 -18.54 6.28 -0.34
CA PHE A 437 -18.12 5.82 -1.66
C PHE A 437 -17.88 4.30 -1.70
N LEU A 438 -17.16 3.77 -0.71
CA LEU A 438 -16.87 2.35 -0.59
C LEU A 438 -18.15 1.53 -0.34
N HIS A 439 -19.08 2.05 0.46
CA HIS A 439 -20.39 1.43 0.65
C HIS A 439 -21.14 1.27 -0.68
N ASP A 440 -21.18 2.31 -1.50
CA ASP A 440 -21.85 2.27 -2.81
C ASP A 440 -21.16 1.32 -3.79
N VAL A 441 -19.83 1.30 -3.82
CA VAL A 441 -19.02 0.35 -4.60
C VAL A 441 -19.35 -1.09 -4.19
N ASN A 442 -19.34 -1.38 -2.89
CA ASN A 442 -19.61 -2.72 -2.36
C ASN A 442 -21.02 -3.17 -2.63
N LYS A 443 -22.00 -2.30 -2.38
CA LYS A 443 -23.41 -2.58 -2.70
C LYS A 443 -23.56 -2.96 -4.17
N ARG A 444 -22.95 -2.21 -5.09
CA ARG A 444 -23.03 -2.50 -6.52
C ARG A 444 -22.35 -3.83 -6.88
N GLN A 445 -21.22 -4.15 -6.26
CA GLN A 445 -20.53 -5.43 -6.46
C GLN A 445 -21.36 -6.61 -5.93
N ASP A 446 -21.99 -6.46 -4.77
CA ASP A 446 -22.76 -7.52 -4.11
C ASP A 446 -24.11 -7.78 -4.82
N GLU A 447 -24.68 -6.76 -5.49
CA GLU A 447 -25.87 -6.86 -6.35
C GLU A 447 -25.64 -7.64 -7.66
N LEU A 448 -24.38 -7.91 -8.04
CA LEU A 448 -24.07 -8.64 -9.26
C LEU A 448 -24.54 -10.10 -9.16
N LEU A 449 -25.33 -10.51 -10.15
CA LEU A 449 -25.85 -11.88 -10.29
C LEU A 449 -24.81 -12.87 -10.83
N SER A 450 -23.61 -12.40 -11.22
CA SER A 450 -22.57 -13.27 -11.77
C SER A 450 -21.99 -14.19 -10.69
N PRO A 451 -21.97 -15.53 -10.88
CA PRO A 451 -21.41 -16.48 -9.91
C PRO A 451 -19.93 -16.24 -9.61
N SER A 452 -19.19 -15.61 -10.53
CA SER A 452 -17.75 -15.37 -10.42
C SER A 452 -17.40 -14.11 -9.62
N ARG A 453 -18.36 -13.16 -9.51
CA ARG A 453 -18.18 -11.77 -9.02
C ARG A 453 -16.77 -11.27 -9.30
N GLY A 454 -16.40 -11.16 -10.59
CA GLY A 454 -15.03 -10.85 -11.01
C GLY A 454 -14.43 -9.66 -10.26
N PRO A 455 -13.09 -9.57 -10.21
CA PRO A 455 -12.40 -8.67 -9.28
C PRO A 455 -12.74 -7.20 -9.55
N ILE A 456 -12.79 -6.41 -8.48
CA ILE A 456 -12.92 -4.94 -8.59
C ILE A 456 -11.58 -4.40 -9.08
N VAL A 457 -11.59 -3.66 -10.19
CA VAL A 457 -10.39 -2.97 -10.68
C VAL A 457 -10.23 -1.67 -9.90
N VAL A 458 -9.11 -1.48 -9.22
CA VAL A 458 -8.81 -0.26 -8.45
C VAL A 458 -7.54 0.37 -8.97
N HIS A 459 -7.59 1.66 -9.32
CA HIS A 459 -6.43 2.38 -9.82
C HIS A 459 -6.38 3.84 -9.35
N CYS A 460 -5.18 4.40 -9.43
CA CYS A 460 -4.90 5.81 -9.19
C CYS A 460 -3.91 6.31 -10.25
N SER A 461 -2.77 6.87 -9.83
CA SER A 461 -1.68 7.18 -10.75
C SER A 461 -0.69 6.02 -10.89
N ALA A 462 0.07 5.71 -9.83
CA ALA A 462 1.00 4.57 -9.82
C ALA A 462 0.33 3.23 -9.48
N GLY A 463 -0.88 3.26 -8.92
CA GLY A 463 -1.60 2.06 -8.49
C GLY A 463 -1.06 1.45 -7.20
N ILE A 464 -0.50 2.25 -6.28
CA ILE A 464 0.12 1.77 -5.03
C ILE A 464 -0.34 2.55 -3.77
N GLY A 465 -0.37 3.88 -3.81
CA GLY A 465 -0.78 4.71 -2.65
C GLY A 465 -2.27 4.65 -2.35
N ARG A 466 -3.06 5.53 -2.99
CA ARG A 466 -4.53 5.61 -2.84
C ARG A 466 -5.23 4.28 -3.13
N THR A 467 -4.78 3.57 -4.17
CA THR A 467 -5.24 2.21 -4.51
C THR A 467 -5.06 1.24 -3.35
N GLY A 468 -3.87 1.20 -2.74
CA GLY A 468 -3.61 0.31 -1.60
C GLY A 468 -4.43 0.70 -0.37
N THR A 469 -4.58 2.00 -0.10
CA THR A 469 -5.43 2.50 0.99
C THR A 469 -6.88 2.07 0.83
N PHE A 470 -7.44 2.22 -0.38
CA PHE A 470 -8.81 1.79 -0.68
C PHE A 470 -8.99 0.28 -0.50
N ILE A 471 -8.11 -0.53 -1.09
CA ILE A 471 -8.20 -2.01 -1.01
C ILE A 471 -8.10 -2.49 0.43
N VAL A 472 -7.11 -2.00 1.20
CA VAL A 472 -6.92 -2.42 2.60
C VAL A 472 -8.12 -2.04 3.45
N LEU A 473 -8.66 -0.84 3.26
CA LEU A 473 -9.86 -0.41 3.96
C LEU A 473 -11.04 -1.32 3.62
N ASP A 474 -11.28 -1.61 2.35
CA ASP A 474 -12.36 -2.50 1.93
C ASP A 474 -12.24 -3.91 2.50
N MET A 475 -11.04 -4.52 2.45
CA MET A 475 -10.79 -5.85 3.01
C MET A 475 -11.15 -5.91 4.51
N ILE A 476 -10.79 -4.88 5.27
CA ILE A 476 -11.06 -4.82 6.71
C ILE A 476 -12.54 -4.57 6.98
N LEU A 477 -13.18 -3.65 6.25
CA LEU A 477 -14.61 -3.39 6.40
C LEU A 477 -15.45 -4.63 6.05
N ARG A 478 -15.07 -5.38 5.01
CA ARG A 478 -15.68 -6.68 4.69
C ARG A 478 -15.43 -7.74 5.77
N GLN A 479 -14.26 -7.75 6.40
CA GLN A 479 -14.02 -8.63 7.55
C GLN A 479 -14.96 -8.29 8.71
N ILE A 480 -15.11 -7.00 9.05
CA ILE A 480 -16.02 -6.53 10.09
C ILE A 480 -17.48 -6.86 9.74
N ALA A 481 -17.89 -6.66 8.49
CA ALA A 481 -19.24 -6.99 8.04
C ALA A 481 -19.56 -8.49 8.17
N ARG A 482 -18.59 -9.36 7.89
CA ARG A 482 -18.77 -10.83 7.97
C ARG A 482 -18.68 -11.36 9.40
N GLN A 483 -17.78 -10.83 10.22
CA GLN A 483 -17.45 -11.39 11.54
C GLN A 483 -18.02 -10.57 12.72
N GLY A 484 -18.58 -9.39 12.46
CA GLY A 484 -19.11 -8.48 13.46
C GLY A 484 -18.03 -7.67 14.20
N LEU A 485 -18.47 -6.90 15.20
CA LEU A 485 -17.62 -5.97 15.96
C LEU A 485 -16.67 -6.63 16.97
N ASP A 486 -16.81 -7.93 17.19
CA ASP A 486 -15.96 -8.69 18.10
C ASP A 486 -14.83 -9.45 17.37
N CYS A 487 -14.69 -9.20 16.06
CA CYS A 487 -13.60 -9.76 15.27
C CYS A 487 -12.24 -9.13 15.59
N GLU A 488 -11.17 -9.89 15.36
CA GLU A 488 -9.80 -9.45 15.54
C GLU A 488 -9.24 -8.86 14.25
N LEU A 489 -8.78 -7.61 14.33
CA LEU A 489 -8.17 -6.86 13.25
C LEU A 489 -6.65 -6.76 13.47
N ASP A 490 -5.89 -6.88 12.40
CA ASP A 490 -4.44 -6.63 12.37
C ASP A 490 -4.13 -5.83 11.09
N ILE A 491 -4.30 -4.51 11.18
CA ILE A 491 -4.15 -3.59 10.03
C ILE A 491 -2.75 -3.71 9.42
N GLN A 492 -1.72 -3.84 10.25
CA GLN A 492 -0.34 -4.02 9.80
C GLN A 492 -0.18 -5.33 8.99
N ARG A 493 -0.73 -6.45 9.47
CA ARG A 493 -0.69 -7.72 8.74
C ARG A 493 -1.46 -7.65 7.42
N THR A 494 -2.63 -7.02 7.39
CA THR A 494 -3.40 -6.85 6.16
C THR A 494 -2.60 -6.05 5.12
N ILE A 495 -1.89 -4.99 5.54
CA ILE A 495 -1.03 -4.24 4.62
C ILE A 495 0.15 -5.08 4.13
N LEU A 496 0.80 -5.85 5.00
CA LEU A 496 1.87 -6.78 4.59
C LEU A 496 1.38 -7.82 3.57
N LEU A 497 0.16 -8.33 3.76
CA LEU A 497 -0.46 -9.29 2.85
C LEU A 497 -0.69 -8.71 1.46
N VAL A 498 -1.18 -7.48 1.35
CA VAL A 498 -1.37 -6.87 0.02
C VAL A 498 -0.02 -6.47 -0.59
N ARG A 499 0.95 -6.04 0.23
CA ARG A 499 2.31 -5.68 -0.23
C ARG A 499 3.11 -6.86 -0.77
N SER A 500 2.81 -8.10 -0.39
CA SER A 500 3.43 -9.28 -1.02
C SER A 500 2.88 -9.58 -2.42
N GLN A 501 1.78 -8.93 -2.81
CA GLN A 501 1.10 -9.12 -4.09
C GLN A 501 1.31 -7.95 -5.05
N ARG A 502 1.56 -6.74 -4.54
CA ARG A 502 2.05 -5.59 -5.33
C ARG A 502 2.90 -4.67 -4.46
N SER A 503 4.06 -4.28 -4.97
CA SER A 503 5.02 -3.47 -4.21
C SER A 503 4.43 -2.12 -3.79
N GLY A 504 4.71 -1.72 -2.55
CA GLY A 504 4.45 -0.36 -2.07
C GLY A 504 2.97 -0.02 -1.82
N LEU A 505 2.05 -0.99 -1.70
CA LEU A 505 0.68 -0.66 -1.34
C LEU A 505 0.61 0.07 0.02
N VAL A 506 -0.09 1.21 0.08
CA VAL A 506 -0.08 2.20 1.17
C VAL A 506 1.30 2.84 1.34
N GLN A 507 1.48 4.07 0.87
CA GLN A 507 2.79 4.73 0.69
C GLN A 507 3.25 5.59 1.87
N THR A 508 2.33 6.18 2.64
CA THR A 508 2.68 7.17 3.67
C THR A 508 2.06 6.86 5.03
N GLU A 509 2.67 7.37 6.09
CA GLU A 509 2.11 7.37 7.44
C GLU A 509 0.70 7.99 7.47
N ALA A 510 0.47 9.06 6.70
CA ALA A 510 -0.84 9.71 6.61
C ALA A 510 -1.93 8.76 6.07
N GLN A 511 -1.62 7.98 5.03
CA GLN A 511 -2.51 6.95 4.50
C GLN A 511 -2.73 5.81 5.51
N TYR A 512 -1.66 5.39 6.18
CA TYR A 512 -1.73 4.37 7.22
C TYR A 512 -2.65 4.80 8.39
N LYS A 513 -2.46 6.02 8.90
CA LYS A 513 -3.32 6.64 9.92
C LYS A 513 -4.75 6.79 9.43
N PHE A 514 -4.96 7.18 8.16
CA PHE A 514 -6.29 7.31 7.57
C PHE A 514 -7.07 5.99 7.59
N VAL A 515 -6.43 4.84 7.32
CA VAL A 515 -7.08 3.52 7.43
C VAL A 515 -7.63 3.30 8.84
N TYR A 516 -6.85 3.58 9.88
CA TYR A 516 -7.29 3.48 11.28
C TYR A 516 -8.48 4.39 11.59
N LEU A 517 -8.41 5.66 11.17
CA LEU A 517 -9.46 6.64 11.41
C LEU A 517 -10.77 6.28 10.68
N ALA A 518 -10.67 5.79 9.44
CA ALA A 518 -11.84 5.35 8.68
C ALA A 518 -12.49 4.11 9.29
N ILE A 519 -11.70 3.14 9.78
CA ILE A 519 -12.24 1.98 10.50
C ILE A 519 -12.92 2.42 11.80
N GLN A 520 -12.32 3.36 12.53
CA GLN A 520 -12.92 3.92 13.74
C GLN A 520 -14.27 4.55 13.45
N ASP A 521 -14.34 5.46 12.47
CA ASP A 521 -15.57 6.16 12.10
C ASP A 521 -16.69 5.20 11.65
N HIS A 522 -16.32 4.17 10.87
CA HIS A 522 -17.24 3.11 10.48
C HIS A 522 -17.80 2.35 11.69
N ILE A 523 -16.94 1.97 12.64
CA ILE A 523 -17.33 1.22 13.84
C ILE A 523 -18.20 2.07 14.76
N ASP A 524 -17.83 3.34 14.96
CA ASP A 524 -18.63 4.28 15.76
C ASP A 524 -20.03 4.43 15.14
N THR A 525 -20.12 4.60 13.81
CA THR A 525 -21.39 4.65 13.07
C THR A 525 -22.22 3.36 13.25
N MET A 526 -21.59 2.20 13.15
CA MET A 526 -22.26 0.91 13.40
C MET A 526 -22.79 0.79 14.83
N GLN A 527 -21.99 1.17 15.84
CA GLN A 527 -22.40 1.13 17.25
C GLN A 527 -23.58 2.07 17.53
N HIS A 528 -23.58 3.26 16.94
CA HIS A 528 -24.70 4.20 17.01
C HIS A 528 -25.98 3.60 16.40
N ARG A 529 -25.89 2.97 15.22
CA ARG A 529 -27.04 2.28 14.58
C ARG A 529 -27.60 1.16 15.46
N ILE A 530 -26.74 0.27 15.96
CA ILE A 530 -27.15 -0.83 16.86
C ILE A 530 -27.82 -0.30 18.13
N SER A 531 -27.29 0.78 18.71
CA SER A 531 -27.85 1.40 19.92
C SER A 531 -29.22 2.04 19.67
N ALA A 532 -29.38 2.70 18.52
CA ALA A 532 -30.64 3.29 18.10
C ALA A 532 -31.73 2.23 17.85
N GLU A 533 -31.39 1.13 17.17
CA GLU A 533 -32.29 -0.01 16.95
C GLU A 533 -32.72 -0.65 18.29
N LYS A 534 -31.79 -0.87 19.22
CA LYS A 534 -32.12 -1.36 20.58
C LYS A 534 -33.06 -0.42 21.32
N LYS A 535 -32.81 0.89 21.27
CA LYS A 535 -33.68 1.90 21.89
C LYS A 535 -35.08 1.90 21.26
N SER A 536 -35.17 1.77 19.94
CA SER A 536 -36.44 1.67 19.21
C SER A 536 -37.22 0.40 19.58
N LEU A 537 -36.55 -0.76 19.68
CA LEU A 537 -37.17 -2.01 20.11
C LEU A 537 -37.65 -1.97 21.57
N GLN A 538 -36.91 -1.30 22.45
CA GLN A 538 -37.29 -1.13 23.84
C GLN A 538 -38.53 -0.23 23.97
N LEU A 539 -38.56 0.89 23.25
CA LEU A 539 -39.74 1.76 23.15
C LEU A 539 -40.94 1.01 22.56
N GLY A 540 -40.74 0.22 21.50
CA GLY A 540 -41.80 -0.60 20.88
C GLY A 540 -42.37 -1.67 21.82
N ARG A 541 -41.54 -2.27 22.69
CA ARG A 541 -41.97 -3.22 23.72
C ARG A 541 -42.74 -2.57 24.87
N GLU A 542 -42.46 -1.30 25.18
CA GLU A 542 -43.22 -0.55 26.19
C GLU A 542 -44.68 -0.29 25.73
N TYR A 543 -44.94 -0.15 24.43
CA TYR A 543 -46.30 0.00 23.88
C TYR A 543 -47.12 -1.30 23.83
N THR A 544 -46.49 -2.48 23.88
CA THR A 544 -47.20 -3.78 23.86
C THR A 544 -47.65 -4.29 25.23
N ASN A 545 -47.31 -3.58 26.32
CA ASN A 545 -47.62 -3.99 27.70
C ASN A 545 -48.94 -3.43 28.26
N ILE A 546 -49.77 -2.80 27.44
CA ILE A 546 -51.13 -2.42 27.86
C ILE A 546 -52.03 -3.66 27.74
N LYS A 547 -52.18 -4.39 28.85
CA LYS A 547 -53.29 -5.34 29.02
C LYS A 547 -54.59 -4.53 29.00
N TYR A 548 -55.44 -4.73 28.00
CA TYR A 548 -56.84 -4.38 28.13
C TYR A 548 -57.45 -5.29 29.21
N SER A 549 -57.63 -4.75 30.41
CA SER A 549 -58.52 -5.34 31.41
C SER A 549 -59.95 -5.19 30.89
N SER A 550 -60.56 -6.32 30.53
CA SER A 550 -61.97 -6.42 30.19
C SER A 550 -62.81 -6.24 31.46
N GLU A 551 -63.10 -5.01 31.85
CA GLU A 551 -64.13 -4.67 32.84
C GLU A 551 -64.42 -3.17 32.82
N ALA A 552 -65.28 -2.74 31.88
CA ALA A 552 -66.11 -1.53 31.97
C ALA A 552 -67.08 -1.49 30.78
N ALA A 553 -67.97 -2.47 30.70
CA ALA A 553 -69.21 -2.31 29.93
C ALA A 553 -70.26 -1.70 30.87
N ALA A 554 -70.32 -0.36 30.93
CA ALA A 554 -71.49 0.36 31.44
C ALA A 554 -71.44 1.85 31.05
N GLY A 555 -72.26 2.21 30.05
CA GLY A 555 -73.02 3.48 30.09
C GLY A 555 -72.45 4.73 29.40
N LEU A 556 -73.29 5.26 28.50
CA LEU A 556 -73.42 6.65 28.04
C LEU A 556 -72.54 7.20 26.88
N GLU A 557 -73.05 7.01 25.67
CA GLU A 557 -73.56 8.04 24.73
C GLU A 557 -73.05 9.51 24.74
N VAL A 558 -72.70 9.95 23.52
CA VAL A 558 -72.86 11.28 22.87
C VAL A 558 -71.86 12.42 23.17
N GLY A 559 -71.07 12.76 22.14
CA GLY A 559 -71.11 14.10 21.52
C GLY A 559 -69.96 15.11 21.75
N LYS A 560 -69.43 15.61 20.62
CA LYS A 560 -68.71 16.88 20.35
C LYS A 560 -67.18 17.01 20.56
N CYS A 561 -66.53 17.08 19.39
CA CYS A 561 -65.38 17.88 18.89
C CYS A 561 -64.52 18.74 19.83
N ILE A 562 -63.20 18.79 19.57
CA ILE A 562 -62.44 19.99 19.12
C ILE A 562 -61.11 19.56 18.47
N ASN A 563 -60.80 20.21 17.33
CA ASN A 563 -59.61 20.11 16.49
C ASN A 563 -58.31 20.58 17.16
N ARG A 564 -57.17 20.01 16.73
CA ARG A 564 -55.97 20.83 16.48
C ARG A 564 -55.17 20.31 15.29
N SER A 565 -55.01 21.22 14.34
CA SER A 565 -54.48 21.08 12.98
C SER A 565 -52.96 20.88 12.93
N THR A 566 -52.47 20.21 11.89
CA THR A 566 -51.17 20.54 11.24
C THR A 566 -51.31 20.40 9.73
N ILE A 567 -50.68 21.36 9.06
CA ILE A 567 -50.89 21.85 7.70
C ILE A 567 -50.07 21.05 6.68
N SER A 568 -50.62 20.88 5.48
CA SER A 568 -50.02 20.24 4.31
C SER A 568 -49.60 21.24 3.21
N LEU A 569 -48.38 21.02 2.66
CA LEU A 569 -47.90 21.13 1.26
C LEU A 569 -47.89 22.50 0.52
N PRO A 570 -46.99 22.64 -0.49
CA PRO A 570 -47.39 22.33 -1.88
C PRO A 570 -46.33 21.61 -2.77
N THR A 571 -46.85 20.72 -3.62
CA THR A 571 -46.32 20.12 -4.88
C THR A 571 -46.53 21.12 -6.05
N THR A 572 -45.86 21.16 -7.23
CA THR A 572 -45.58 20.20 -8.34
C THR A 572 -44.98 21.02 -9.55
N PRO A 573 -44.52 20.47 -10.72
CA PRO A 573 -45.27 19.62 -11.66
C PRO A 573 -44.55 18.40 -12.27
N ALA A 574 -45.37 17.51 -12.82
CA ALA A 574 -45.11 16.13 -13.22
C ALA A 574 -44.99 15.93 -14.75
N CYS A 575 -44.46 14.77 -15.16
CA CYS A 575 -44.97 14.04 -16.33
C CYS A 575 -44.79 12.50 -16.18
N LEU A 576 -45.94 11.84 -16.01
CA LEU A 576 -46.41 10.51 -16.45
C LEU A 576 -45.43 9.32 -16.62
N THR A 577 -45.70 8.22 -15.91
CA THR A 577 -46.11 6.93 -16.51
C THR A 577 -46.70 5.98 -15.45
N THR A 578 -47.51 5.06 -15.94
CA THR A 578 -48.55 4.20 -15.33
C THR A 578 -48.03 3.09 -14.41
N GLY A 579 -48.78 2.77 -13.34
CA GLY A 579 -48.47 1.68 -12.40
C GLY A 579 -49.24 0.38 -12.60
N ILE A 580 -48.83 -0.66 -11.85
CA ILE A 580 -49.59 -1.75 -11.17
C ILE A 580 -48.57 -2.62 -10.38
N PRO A 581 -48.93 -3.26 -9.25
CA PRO A 581 -48.10 -3.33 -8.04
C PRO A 581 -47.43 -4.68 -7.76
N LEU A 582 -46.36 -4.66 -6.93
CA LEU A 582 -45.74 -5.84 -6.31
C LEU A 582 -46.04 -5.87 -4.80
N LEU A 583 -46.59 -6.99 -4.32
CA LEU A 583 -46.62 -7.38 -2.90
C LEU A 583 -45.41 -8.27 -2.55
N PRO A 584 -45.02 -8.37 -1.25
CA PRO A 584 -43.68 -8.75 -0.83
C PRO A 584 -43.46 -10.25 -0.60
N SER A 585 -42.18 -10.62 -0.65
CA SER A 585 -41.61 -11.96 -0.48
C SER A 585 -41.67 -12.45 0.97
N ALA A 586 -42.01 -13.73 1.16
CA ALA A 586 -41.96 -14.45 2.43
C ALA A 586 -40.91 -15.58 2.38
N ALA A 587 -40.37 -15.89 3.55
CA ALA A 587 -39.17 -16.69 3.80
C ALA A 587 -39.31 -18.22 3.59
N PHE A 588 -38.12 -18.83 3.46
CA PHE A 588 -37.75 -20.26 3.34
C PHE A 588 -38.46 -21.26 4.27
N ILE A 589 -38.85 -22.43 3.73
CA ILE A 589 -38.77 -23.76 4.38
C ILE A 589 -38.41 -24.85 3.33
N SER A 590 -37.56 -25.78 3.75
CA SER A 590 -36.91 -26.93 3.08
C SER A 590 -37.83 -28.11 2.66
N LYS A 591 -37.53 -28.77 1.53
CA LYS A 591 -37.23 -30.23 1.34
C LYS A 591 -37.32 -30.70 -0.13
N ASP A 592 -36.30 -31.44 -0.57
CA ASP A 592 -36.16 -32.25 -1.82
C ASP A 592 -37.14 -33.45 -1.92
N PRO A 593 -37.14 -34.32 -2.99
CA PRO A 593 -36.86 -34.15 -4.43
C PRO A 593 -37.87 -34.91 -5.35
N LYS A 594 -37.79 -34.70 -6.69
CA LYS A 594 -37.95 -35.67 -7.82
C LYS A 594 -38.78 -35.19 -9.03
N LEU A 595 -38.26 -35.58 -10.20
CA LEU A 595 -38.88 -35.87 -11.51
C LEU A 595 -38.54 -34.94 -12.69
N ARG A 596 -38.43 -35.62 -13.84
CA ARG A 596 -37.68 -35.35 -15.07
C ARG A 596 -38.61 -34.80 -16.19
N PRO A 597 -38.10 -34.53 -17.42
CA PRO A 597 -38.47 -33.37 -18.26
C PRO A 597 -39.42 -33.70 -19.42
N LEU A 598 -39.91 -32.66 -20.11
CA LEU A 598 -40.50 -32.67 -21.46
C LEU A 598 -40.22 -31.28 -22.08
N SER A 599 -39.30 -31.16 -23.05
CA SER A 599 -39.45 -31.35 -24.52
C SER A 599 -40.11 -30.16 -25.24
N THR A 600 -39.27 -29.44 -25.99
CA THR A 600 -39.43 -28.99 -27.40
C THR A 600 -40.83 -28.68 -27.95
N ILE A 601 -40.96 -27.51 -28.60
CA ILE A 601 -41.37 -27.36 -30.03
C ILE A 601 -41.03 -25.91 -30.52
N PRO A 602 -40.68 -25.71 -31.82
CA PRO A 602 -40.13 -24.47 -32.41
C PRO A 602 -41.17 -23.73 -33.32
N ILE A 603 -40.68 -22.86 -34.24
CA ILE A 603 -41.34 -22.17 -35.40
C ILE A 603 -41.58 -20.66 -35.12
N ALA A 604 -41.33 -19.64 -35.99
CA ALA A 604 -40.76 -19.38 -37.33
C ALA A 604 -40.34 -17.88 -37.32
N GLU A 605 -39.25 -17.42 -37.95
CA GLU A 605 -39.03 -17.04 -39.36
C GLU A 605 -39.96 -15.95 -39.97
N GLU A 606 -39.27 -14.99 -40.62
CA GLU A 606 -39.71 -13.96 -41.58
C GLU A 606 -40.38 -12.65 -41.10
N LEU A 607 -39.65 -11.54 -41.28
CA LEU A 607 -40.08 -10.44 -42.16
C LEU A 607 -38.90 -9.50 -42.47
N SER A 608 -38.46 -9.53 -43.73
CA SER A 608 -37.51 -8.59 -44.33
C SER A 608 -38.24 -7.69 -45.32
N SER A 609 -37.68 -6.47 -45.45
CA SER A 609 -37.76 -5.56 -46.60
C SER A 609 -38.93 -4.55 -46.67
N ALA A 610 -38.56 -3.28 -46.49
CA ALA A 610 -39.06 -2.15 -47.26
C ALA A 610 -38.00 -1.03 -47.20
N LEU A 611 -37.23 -0.87 -48.28
CA LEU A 611 -37.29 0.28 -49.21
C LEU A 611 -36.39 1.47 -48.82
N ALA A 612 -35.28 1.62 -49.56
CA ALA A 612 -34.88 2.91 -50.13
C ALA A 612 -33.76 2.69 -51.18
N SER A 613 -34.11 2.86 -52.45
CA SER A 613 -33.19 2.99 -53.57
C SER A 613 -33.71 4.07 -54.51
N THR A 614 -32.84 5.04 -54.83
CA THR A 614 -32.76 6.03 -55.95
C THR A 614 -32.32 7.38 -55.36
N GLN A 615 -31.23 8.05 -55.79
CA GLN A 615 -30.80 8.32 -57.16
C GLN A 615 -29.26 8.38 -57.35
N LEU A 616 -28.90 8.10 -58.62
CA LEU A 616 -27.65 8.29 -59.40
C LEU A 616 -27.28 9.79 -59.53
N LYS A 617 -26.17 10.31 -60.08
CA LYS A 617 -24.83 9.93 -60.62
C LYS A 617 -24.14 11.28 -61.00
N GLU A 618 -22.81 11.28 -61.11
CA GLU A 618 -21.91 12.06 -62.01
C GLU A 618 -20.61 12.40 -61.25
N GLU A 619 -19.54 11.60 -61.36
CA GLU A 619 -18.49 11.52 -62.41
C GLU A 619 -17.28 12.47 -62.25
N GLN A 620 -16.12 11.83 -61.99
CA GLN A 620 -14.77 12.12 -62.54
C GLN A 620 -14.04 13.42 -62.08
N GLN A 621 -12.72 13.54 -61.87
CA GLN A 621 -11.53 12.68 -62.00
C GLN A 621 -10.34 13.36 -61.26
N GLN A 622 -9.31 12.57 -60.94
CA GLN A 622 -7.88 12.95 -60.83
C GLN A 622 -7.30 13.75 -59.63
N GLN A 623 -6.56 13.00 -58.81
CA GLN A 623 -5.12 13.09 -58.49
C GLN A 623 -4.39 14.47 -58.38
N ASN A 624 -3.65 14.54 -57.27
CA ASN A 624 -2.30 15.10 -57.04
C ASN A 624 -2.14 16.37 -56.18
N ASN A 625 -1.40 16.13 -55.09
CA ASN A 625 -0.25 16.88 -54.57
C ASN A 625 -0.44 18.11 -53.63
N THR A 626 0.29 17.96 -52.51
CA THR A 626 1.16 18.95 -51.83
C THR A 626 0.57 20.09 -50.99
N ALA A 627 0.83 19.96 -49.68
CA ALA A 627 1.60 20.86 -48.80
C ALA A 627 1.24 22.36 -48.61
N CYS A 628 1.49 22.78 -47.37
CA CYS A 628 1.68 24.14 -46.82
C CYS A 628 0.46 24.92 -46.29
N SER A 629 0.47 25.13 -44.97
CA SER A 629 -0.06 26.29 -44.24
C SER A 629 0.83 27.54 -44.46
N PRO A 630 0.58 28.72 -43.84
CA PRO A 630 -0.65 29.43 -43.45
C PRO A 630 -0.68 30.86 -44.07
N PRO A 631 -1.59 31.77 -43.65
CA PRO A 631 -1.06 33.04 -43.11
C PRO A 631 -1.87 33.71 -41.97
N LEU A 632 -1.23 34.75 -41.43
CA LEU A 632 -1.53 35.62 -40.29
C LEU A 632 -2.63 36.70 -40.55
N SER A 633 -3.25 37.12 -39.43
CA SER A 633 -3.84 38.40 -38.93
C SER A 633 -3.76 39.69 -39.80
N PRO A 634 -4.54 40.81 -39.57
CA PRO A 634 -4.67 41.55 -38.28
C PRO A 634 -5.93 42.46 -38.00
N GLY A 635 -5.99 43.05 -36.79
CA GLY A 635 -6.62 44.37 -36.44
C GLY A 635 -7.92 44.36 -35.61
N HIS A 636 -7.94 44.69 -34.29
CA HIS A 636 -8.21 45.99 -33.61
C HIS A 636 -9.56 46.68 -34.00
N SER A 637 -10.45 47.20 -33.13
CA SER A 637 -10.30 47.99 -31.88
C SER A 637 -11.63 48.22 -31.11
N ASN A 638 -11.54 48.38 -29.78
CA ASN A 638 -12.21 49.32 -28.83
C ASN A 638 -13.76 49.51 -28.76
N ASN A 639 -14.37 49.42 -27.55
CA ASN A 639 -14.60 50.58 -26.65
C ASN A 639 -15.36 50.29 -25.31
N THR A 640 -14.88 50.94 -24.24
CA THR A 640 -15.55 51.62 -23.08
C THR A 640 -16.35 50.91 -21.95
N THR A 641 -15.75 51.01 -20.75
CA THR A 641 -16.15 51.31 -19.33
C THR A 641 -17.45 52.12 -19.06
N PRO A 642 -18.03 52.24 -17.81
CA PRO A 642 -17.29 52.61 -16.56
C PRO A 642 -17.81 52.29 -15.10
N LEU A 643 -16.85 52.47 -14.15
CA LEU A 643 -16.87 52.97 -12.73
C LEU A 643 -17.55 52.12 -11.62
N SER A 644 -17.00 51.96 -10.39
CA SER A 644 -16.57 53.00 -9.41
C SER A 644 -15.61 52.52 -8.26
N GLN A 645 -14.64 53.42 -7.93
CA GLN A 645 -13.96 53.87 -6.66
C GLN A 645 -13.80 52.94 -5.42
N SER A 646 -12.66 52.88 -4.68
CA SER A 646 -11.91 53.95 -3.96
C SER A 646 -10.52 53.44 -3.42
N VAL A 647 -9.37 54.12 -3.64
CA VAL A 647 -8.57 55.06 -2.78
C VAL A 647 -8.00 54.41 -1.46
N LEU A 648 -6.69 54.37 -1.09
CA LEU A 648 -5.62 55.38 -0.86
C LEU A 648 -4.18 54.74 -0.83
N LEU A 649 -3.17 55.43 -1.43
CA LEU A 649 -1.77 55.78 -1.01
C LEU A 649 -0.96 54.86 -0.05
N THR A 650 0.38 54.64 -0.09
CA THR A 650 1.55 55.33 -0.70
C THR A 650 2.84 54.48 -0.56
N SER A 651 3.72 54.56 -1.57
CA SER A 651 5.20 54.71 -1.56
C SER A 651 6.19 53.66 -0.96
N THR A 652 6.94 53.05 -1.88
CA THR A 652 8.43 52.91 -1.97
C THR A 652 9.26 52.41 -0.77
N THR A 653 10.10 51.37 -0.96
CA THR A 653 11.53 51.48 -1.36
C THR A 653 12.18 50.10 -1.45
N THR A 654 12.88 49.85 -2.54
CA THR A 654 13.67 48.64 -2.89
C THR A 654 15.09 48.78 -2.34
N ILE A 655 15.62 47.79 -1.60
CA ILE A 655 17.08 47.62 -1.39
C ILE A 655 17.44 46.13 -1.38
N THR A 656 18.26 45.76 -2.37
CA THR A 656 19.07 44.52 -2.49
C THR A 656 20.29 44.55 -1.57
N PRO A 657 20.81 43.39 -1.12
CA PRO A 657 22.23 43.27 -0.79
C PRO A 657 22.96 42.32 -1.75
N SER A 658 24.01 42.86 -2.34
CA SER A 658 25.01 42.23 -3.21
C SER A 658 26.10 41.50 -2.40
N ILE A 659 26.53 40.37 -2.95
CA ILE A 659 27.65 39.50 -2.55
C ILE A 659 28.99 40.15 -2.95
N PRO A 660 30.09 40.04 -2.16
CA PRO A 660 31.44 40.28 -2.65
C PRO A 660 32.17 38.96 -3.00
N ALA A 661 32.83 38.97 -4.16
CA ALA A 661 33.85 38.00 -4.58
C ALA A 661 35.24 38.40 -4.02
N PRO A 662 36.20 37.46 -3.90
CA PRO A 662 37.57 37.77 -3.48
C PRO A 662 38.48 38.07 -4.69
N ALA A 663 39.50 38.91 -4.47
CA ALA A 663 40.54 39.26 -5.42
C ALA A 663 41.87 38.59 -5.06
N ASP A 664 42.61 38.24 -6.11
CA ASP A 664 43.94 37.63 -6.16
C ASP A 664 45.06 38.45 -5.53
N ASN A 665 46.12 37.77 -5.10
CA ASN A 665 47.49 38.28 -5.22
C ASN A 665 48.50 37.14 -5.43
N THR A 666 49.24 37.25 -6.52
CA THR A 666 50.30 36.35 -7.02
C THR A 666 51.67 36.65 -6.40
N THR A 667 52.55 35.65 -6.21
CA THR A 667 53.82 35.47 -6.98
C THR A 667 54.80 34.40 -6.43
N SER A 668 55.34 33.63 -7.39
CA SER A 668 56.71 33.06 -7.53
C SER A 668 57.17 31.79 -6.79
N ALA A 669 57.49 30.78 -7.61
CA ALA A 669 58.39 29.64 -7.35
C ALA A 669 59.87 30.04 -7.62
N PRO A 670 60.87 29.15 -7.36
CA PRO A 670 61.35 28.27 -8.45
C PRO A 670 61.94 26.88 -8.06
N ALA A 671 61.99 25.96 -9.05
CA ALA A 671 63.05 24.99 -9.49
C ALA A 671 63.83 24.11 -8.46
N ALA A 672 64.40 22.92 -8.72
CA ALA A 672 64.47 21.90 -9.78
C ALA A 672 65.39 20.72 -9.30
N ALA A 673 65.45 19.62 -10.07
CA ALA A 673 66.47 18.54 -10.12
C ALA A 673 66.51 17.50 -8.96
N ALA A 674 66.30 16.19 -9.15
CA ALA A 674 66.92 15.14 -9.98
C ALA A 674 68.08 14.38 -9.29
N VAL A 675 68.17 13.06 -9.57
CA VAL A 675 69.38 12.19 -9.62
C VAL A 675 69.53 11.05 -8.58
N LEU A 676 69.34 9.81 -9.09
CA LEU A 676 70.16 8.56 -9.00
C LEU A 676 70.62 7.96 -7.63
N MET A 677 70.34 6.67 -7.37
CA MET A 677 71.18 5.49 -7.70
C MET A 677 70.80 4.23 -6.90
N HIS A 678 70.91 3.08 -7.60
CA HIS A 678 70.97 1.70 -7.13
C HIS A 678 72.16 1.44 -6.17
N PRO A 679 72.20 0.29 -5.44
CA PRO A 679 72.87 -0.90 -5.99
C PRO A 679 72.17 -2.25 -5.76
N THR A 680 72.43 -3.14 -6.73
CA THR A 680 72.29 -4.60 -6.79
C THR A 680 73.26 -5.30 -5.81
N ILE A 681 73.05 -6.55 -5.34
CA ILE A 681 73.56 -7.85 -5.86
C ILE A 681 73.12 -8.91 -4.81
N GLY A 682 72.40 -10.01 -5.13
CA GLY A 682 72.90 -11.39 -5.40
C GLY A 682 72.99 -12.25 -4.10
N GLY A 683 72.68 -13.54 -3.98
CA GLY A 683 72.21 -14.65 -4.83
C GLY A 683 72.36 -15.99 -4.05
N CYS A 684 71.63 -17.05 -4.44
CA CYS A 684 71.80 -18.50 -4.10
C CYS A 684 71.68 -18.95 -2.61
N ALA A 685 71.32 -20.19 -2.22
CA ALA A 685 70.68 -21.38 -2.81
C ALA A 685 70.43 -22.41 -1.66
N SER A 686 69.50 -23.35 -1.90
CA SER A 686 69.49 -24.77 -1.48
C SER A 686 69.16 -25.25 -0.04
N SER A 687 68.27 -26.29 -0.04
CA SER A 687 68.20 -27.49 0.84
C SER A 687 67.76 -27.27 2.31
N SER A 688 67.01 -28.13 3.00
CA SER A 688 66.75 -29.57 2.91
C SER A 688 65.55 -29.96 3.80
N SER A 689 64.83 -31.01 3.41
CA SER A 689 63.80 -31.78 4.15
C SER A 689 64.34 -32.54 5.39
N PRO A 690 63.45 -33.15 6.20
CA PRO A 690 63.37 -34.63 6.26
C PRO A 690 61.89 -35.14 6.22
N GLN A 691 61.51 -36.08 5.34
CA GLN A 691 61.63 -37.56 5.42
C GLN A 691 60.65 -38.23 6.42
N THR A 692 59.56 -38.86 5.94
CA THR A 692 59.31 -40.34 5.70
C THR A 692 58.55 -41.00 6.87
N THR A 693 57.58 -41.92 6.76
CA THR A 693 57.31 -43.06 5.83
C THR A 693 55.87 -43.60 6.11
N ALA A 694 55.03 -43.86 5.10
CA ALA A 694 54.64 -45.18 4.50
C ALA A 694 53.60 -46.00 5.35
N LEU A 695 52.47 -46.53 4.86
CA LEU A 695 52.19 -47.58 3.86
C LEU A 695 50.65 -47.64 3.60
N SER A 696 50.13 -47.55 2.36
CA SER A 696 49.66 -48.62 1.44
C SER A 696 48.30 -49.31 1.72
N ALA A 697 47.35 -49.21 0.77
CA ALA A 697 46.46 -50.26 0.18
C ALA A 697 45.24 -49.56 -0.49
N SER A 698 45.01 -49.61 -1.82
CA SER A 698 44.33 -50.69 -2.58
C SER A 698 42.90 -50.97 -2.05
N THR A 699 41.77 -51.07 -2.76
CA THR A 699 41.42 -51.27 -4.18
C THR A 699 39.87 -51.35 -4.27
N VAL A 700 39.29 -51.00 -5.43
CA VAL A 700 37.99 -51.44 -6.01
C VAL A 700 36.64 -50.93 -5.46
N ALA A 701 35.82 -50.50 -6.44
CA ALA A 701 34.40 -50.20 -6.40
C ALA A 701 33.53 -51.46 -6.48
N ILE A 702 32.37 -51.52 -5.81
CA ILE A 702 31.16 -52.26 -6.26
C ILE A 702 29.89 -51.60 -5.68
N THR A 703 28.88 -51.54 -6.55
CA THR A 703 27.43 -51.29 -6.41
C THR A 703 26.71 -51.76 -5.14
N SER A 704 25.56 -51.17 -4.82
CA SER A 704 24.40 -51.91 -4.25
C SER A 704 23.06 -51.21 -4.52
N THR A 705 22.17 -51.97 -5.16
CA THR A 705 20.74 -51.76 -5.38
C THR A 705 19.89 -52.38 -4.25
N ASN A 706 18.70 -51.79 -4.03
CA ASN A 706 17.43 -52.37 -3.55
C ASN A 706 17.36 -53.22 -2.27
N ILE A 707 16.51 -52.80 -1.31
CA ILE A 707 15.51 -53.66 -0.65
C ILE A 707 14.23 -52.86 -0.34
N CYS A 708 13.10 -53.31 -0.88
CA CYS A 708 11.73 -53.08 -0.37
C CYS A 708 11.39 -54.12 0.70
N SER A 709 10.58 -53.76 1.72
CA SER A 709 9.43 -54.57 2.18
C SER A 709 8.70 -54.01 3.41
N ASN A 710 7.39 -53.81 3.24
CA ASN A 710 6.23 -53.94 4.15
C ASN A 710 6.45 -54.42 5.60
N ASN A 711 5.75 -53.81 6.58
CA ASN A 711 4.54 -54.41 7.15
C ASN A 711 3.76 -53.51 8.14
N SER A 712 2.44 -53.70 8.08
CA SER A 712 1.33 -53.23 8.91
C SER A 712 1.36 -53.72 10.37
N SER A 713 0.77 -52.95 11.30
CA SER A 713 -0.37 -53.41 12.13
C SER A 713 -0.85 -52.38 13.14
N SER A 714 -2.18 -52.24 13.18
CA SER A 714 -3.05 -51.59 14.17
C SER A 714 -2.82 -52.00 15.62
N PHE A 715 -3.13 -51.10 16.57
CA PHE A 715 -3.90 -51.46 17.78
C PHE A 715 -4.70 -50.26 18.28
N ALA A 716 -6.01 -50.46 18.38
CA ALA A 716 -6.94 -49.62 19.12
C ALA A 716 -7.04 -50.12 20.57
N LYS A 717 -7.12 -49.18 21.51
CA LYS A 717 -7.97 -49.22 22.70
C LYS A 717 -8.27 -47.80 23.14
#